data_AF-A0A094A1A9-F1
#
_entry.id   AF-A0A094A1A9-F1
#
_cell.length_a   1.000
_cell.length_b   1.000
_cell.length_c   1.000
_cell.angle_alpha   90.00
_cell.angle_beta   90.00
_cell.angle_gamma   90.00
#
_symmetry.space_group_name_H-M   'P 1'
#
loop_
_entity.id
_entity.type
_entity.pdbx_description
1 polymer ?
#
loop_
_entity_poly.entity_id
_entity_poly.type
_entity_poly.pdbx_seq_one_letter_code
_entity_poly.pdbx_strand_id
1 'polypeptide(L)'
;MSESKSEWYKDQFFISTSQDLLQVEVINKAFNADYMYWTKGMSEDKMKKLLSKSMCFGVYILPESTSEIAGRGSPTQIGLGRLITDESSFAYLTDVFIIPEHQGNGLGRWLMQCINETLDSWPDLRRAMLFTKGDPCIEFYKRTMGMDVLPPGANGLVIMHKDGNGSPYKVPDGLLRSGTTLTPSFIPYTPPPALSPLSNIYIVKFLLYRSDDAQQALRQMNNPDLTPWFQQESVDQQGSIANHIALFQLGLGYDFSAPDFNNPLEFGTPGSQFPPPDSQPPPPTSSSASRPRPKTRVSLACIPCRSRHTKCDATSPSCTQCLGSGRTCVYAESRRGRGKLAVLEQRQVSSNGGNQLESEERQSRPASDAISATHSTHSTGSSLDLRMSPVGLSPVSTTNGTAVGPMSESENSSKLVGLYYAFFHDAHPYVLPQRFLNQRLEADSASLQYVLPVLEFIGSLFAQTSSKKAMQERAENILLVDSLPDNGFSVQALLTFAIAVHSCDEFTNARSILDRAIQMALRIDMNSETFATSNGEGSAVLAESWRRTWWYLYLTDGIFSGIRHRTSFALRDIKSDVNLPCEDADYNSGNIPRPYTLEEYNSREFAGDELKFSSFAYLVDLGHVVGAVISLGSEPRGAFEPELVSADARLMNWIMYLPKEKQLVVEDPGKVDEVMFQAIMLYNTLKVYLHRPRSQLAYGSIERSSRCAPPPSEKLVDDEQRSFDFHTTKVLEAAEAGTALFTLPSPFTTHSPLAICGLTLLILAQISACRFKLKGAEYKAARDRVRLGLGAIKVLGEVWTIGQVTVGEIQIIARDLLSLQTSSEDRTSGNVSSGSGGSVEVDMS
;
A
#
# COMPACT_ATOMS: atom_id res chain seq x y z
N MET A 1 -30.96 -34.26 23.96
CA MET A 1 -31.55 -33.13 23.23
C MET A 1 -33.06 -33.23 23.32
N SER A 2 -33.78 -32.11 23.45
CA SER A 2 -35.18 -32.05 23.00
C SER A 2 -35.18 -32.03 21.48
N GLU A 3 -36.12 -32.73 20.84
CA GLU A 3 -36.34 -32.57 19.40
C GLU A 3 -36.77 -31.13 19.14
N SER A 4 -36.01 -30.38 18.34
CA SER A 4 -36.39 -29.04 17.92
C SER A 4 -37.63 -29.17 17.05
N LYS A 5 -38.74 -28.60 17.51
CA LYS A 5 -40.00 -28.51 16.78
C LYS A 5 -39.75 -28.10 15.34
N SER A 6 -40.17 -28.95 14.41
CA SER A 6 -39.95 -28.83 12.97
C SER A 6 -41.13 -28.22 12.23
N GLU A 7 -42.32 -28.16 12.85
CA GLU A 7 -43.55 -27.70 12.22
C GLU A 7 -44.36 -26.73 13.10
N TRP A 8 -45.01 -25.77 12.43
CA TRP A 8 -45.86 -24.75 13.05
C TRP A 8 -47.11 -24.56 12.19
N TYR A 9 -48.27 -24.44 12.83
CA TYR A 9 -49.56 -24.27 12.17
C TYR A 9 -50.19 -22.94 12.60
N LYS A 10 -50.79 -22.22 11.66
CA LYS A 10 -51.52 -20.97 11.92
C LYS A 10 -52.57 -20.76 10.83
N ASP A 11 -53.84 -20.74 11.24
CA ASP A 11 -54.98 -20.57 10.33
C ASP A 11 -54.91 -21.61 9.19
N GLN A 12 -55.05 -21.20 7.92
CA GLN A 12 -54.89 -22.05 6.72
C GLN A 12 -53.42 -22.25 6.28
N PHE A 13 -52.43 -21.90 7.10
CA PHE A 13 -51.01 -21.94 6.76
C PHE A 13 -50.22 -22.86 7.68
N PHE A 14 -49.14 -23.47 7.17
CA PHE A 14 -48.14 -24.13 8.00
C PHE A 14 -46.72 -23.80 7.55
N ILE A 15 -45.77 -23.95 8.48
CA ILE A 15 -44.33 -23.84 8.25
C ILE A 15 -43.72 -25.18 8.62
N SER A 16 -42.78 -25.68 7.80
CA SER A 16 -42.06 -26.92 8.08
C SER A 16 -40.58 -26.79 7.68
N THR A 17 -39.69 -27.41 8.46
CA THR A 17 -38.26 -27.54 8.13
C THR A 17 -37.90 -28.78 7.32
N SER A 18 -38.90 -29.61 6.95
CA SER A 18 -38.67 -30.79 6.10
C SER A 18 -38.18 -30.41 4.70
N GLN A 19 -37.04 -30.97 4.28
CA GLN A 19 -36.49 -30.73 2.95
C GLN A 19 -37.35 -31.36 1.84
N ASP A 20 -38.08 -32.45 2.15
CA ASP A 20 -38.92 -33.17 1.18
C ASP A 20 -40.15 -32.37 0.71
N LEU A 21 -40.50 -31.30 1.41
CA LEU A 21 -41.61 -30.40 1.06
C LEU A 21 -41.19 -29.22 0.18
N LEU A 22 -39.88 -28.94 0.03
CA LEU A 22 -39.37 -27.74 -0.64
C LEU A 22 -39.60 -27.81 -2.16
N GLN A 23 -40.42 -26.88 -2.68
CA GLN A 23 -40.77 -26.79 -4.09
C GLN A 23 -39.70 -25.96 -4.84
N VAL A 24 -38.71 -26.66 -5.41
CA VAL A 24 -37.51 -26.08 -6.04
C VAL A 24 -37.87 -25.05 -7.10
N GLU A 25 -38.87 -25.31 -7.94
CA GLU A 25 -39.34 -24.42 -9.00
C GLU A 25 -39.96 -23.14 -8.44
N VAL A 26 -40.68 -23.22 -7.31
CA VAL A 26 -41.30 -22.07 -6.65
C VAL A 26 -40.22 -21.17 -6.04
N ILE A 27 -39.25 -21.76 -5.34
CA ILE A 27 -38.11 -21.04 -4.76
C ILE A 27 -37.27 -20.39 -5.87
N ASN A 28 -36.98 -21.12 -6.96
CA ASN A 28 -36.21 -20.62 -8.08
C ASN A 28 -36.97 -19.54 -8.90
N LYS A 29 -38.30 -19.59 -8.94
CA LYS A 29 -39.14 -18.52 -9.49
C LYS A 29 -39.08 -17.26 -8.61
N ALA A 30 -39.18 -17.41 -7.29
CA ALA A 30 -39.07 -16.29 -6.35
C ALA A 30 -37.68 -15.61 -6.42
N PHE A 31 -36.61 -16.40 -6.55
CA PHE A 31 -35.23 -15.91 -6.71
C PHE A 31 -34.97 -15.16 -8.03
N ASN A 32 -35.91 -15.17 -8.98
CA ASN A 32 -35.85 -14.40 -10.23
C ASN A 32 -36.86 -13.24 -10.26
N ALA A 33 -37.55 -12.93 -9.16
CA ALA A 33 -38.56 -11.88 -9.08
C ALA A 33 -38.01 -10.59 -8.43
N ASP A 34 -38.49 -9.43 -8.89
CA ASP A 34 -37.95 -8.12 -8.49
C ASP A 34 -38.01 -7.82 -6.98
N TYR A 35 -38.94 -8.46 -6.24
CA TYR A 35 -39.03 -8.33 -4.79
C TYR A 35 -37.90 -9.06 -4.03
N MET A 36 -37.13 -9.93 -4.70
CA MET A 36 -35.94 -10.63 -4.20
C MET A 36 -34.66 -10.05 -4.82
N TYR A 37 -34.55 -8.72 -4.90
CA TYR A 37 -33.49 -7.97 -5.60
C TYR A 37 -32.03 -8.33 -5.22
N TRP A 38 -31.81 -9.08 -4.14
CA TRP A 38 -30.50 -9.54 -3.68
C TRP A 38 -30.15 -10.98 -4.09
N THR A 39 -31.04 -11.70 -4.79
CA THR A 39 -30.79 -13.06 -5.31
C THR A 39 -30.94 -13.14 -6.83
N LYS A 40 -30.51 -14.27 -7.39
CA LYS A 40 -30.84 -14.71 -8.75
C LYS A 40 -31.11 -16.22 -8.73
N GLY A 41 -31.96 -16.71 -9.62
CA GLY A 41 -32.16 -18.15 -9.78
C GLY A 41 -30.94 -18.85 -10.36
N MET A 42 -30.95 -20.18 -10.28
CA MET A 42 -29.86 -21.06 -10.72
C MET A 42 -30.40 -22.35 -11.34
N SER A 43 -29.53 -23.24 -11.84
CA SER A 43 -29.97 -24.55 -12.31
C SER A 43 -30.55 -25.39 -11.16
N GLU A 44 -31.46 -26.28 -11.49
CA GLU A 44 -32.21 -27.10 -10.53
C GLU A 44 -31.29 -27.88 -9.57
N ASP A 45 -30.21 -28.47 -10.09
CA ASP A 45 -29.19 -29.16 -9.29
C ASP A 45 -28.41 -28.22 -8.35
N LYS A 46 -28.06 -27.02 -8.82
CA LYS A 46 -27.39 -26.00 -7.99
C LYS A 46 -28.36 -25.53 -6.88
N MET A 47 -29.66 -25.40 -7.14
CA MET A 47 -30.68 -25.05 -6.15
C MET A 47 -30.90 -26.18 -5.13
N LYS A 48 -31.08 -27.43 -5.58
CA LYS A 48 -31.18 -28.62 -4.72
C LYS A 48 -29.97 -28.76 -3.79
N LYS A 49 -28.76 -28.51 -4.30
CA LYS A 49 -27.51 -28.52 -3.53
C LYS A 49 -27.43 -27.39 -2.49
N LEU A 50 -27.96 -26.20 -2.80
CA LEU A 50 -28.04 -25.06 -1.88
C LEU A 50 -29.05 -25.31 -0.75
N LEU A 51 -30.23 -25.83 -1.08
CA LEU A 51 -31.29 -26.11 -0.11
C LEU A 51 -30.89 -27.26 0.83
N SER A 52 -30.35 -28.36 0.30
CA SER A 52 -29.88 -29.52 1.09
C SER A 52 -28.64 -29.26 1.97
N LYS A 53 -28.05 -28.06 1.89
CA LYS A 53 -26.94 -27.60 2.75
C LYS A 53 -27.33 -26.43 3.65
N SER A 54 -28.63 -26.23 3.88
CA SER A 54 -29.17 -25.18 4.74
C SER A 54 -30.41 -25.68 5.50
N MET A 55 -30.63 -25.21 6.72
CA MET A 55 -31.92 -25.41 7.39
C MET A 55 -32.94 -24.44 6.78
N CYS A 56 -33.94 -24.98 6.09
CA CYS A 56 -34.89 -24.22 5.27
C CYS A 56 -36.30 -24.28 5.87
N PHE A 57 -36.87 -23.14 6.22
CA PHE A 57 -38.22 -23.00 6.73
C PHE A 57 -39.15 -22.68 5.54
N GLY A 58 -39.78 -23.69 4.97
CA GLY A 58 -40.79 -23.49 3.92
C GLY A 58 -42.11 -23.02 4.51
N VAL A 59 -42.77 -22.05 3.87
CA VAL A 59 -44.11 -21.57 4.25
C VAL A 59 -45.12 -22.06 3.22
N TYR A 60 -46.20 -22.69 3.65
CA TYR A 60 -47.14 -23.41 2.79
C TYR A 60 -48.61 -23.08 3.12
N ILE A 61 -49.50 -23.29 2.14
CA ILE A 61 -50.96 -23.29 2.34
C ILE A 61 -51.46 -24.73 2.56
N LEU A 62 -52.32 -24.92 3.56
CA LEU A 62 -53.01 -26.18 3.83
C LEU A 62 -54.20 -26.35 2.87
N PRO A 63 -54.46 -27.56 2.32
CA PRO A 63 -55.70 -27.84 1.59
C PRO A 63 -56.93 -27.67 2.48
N GLU A 64 -58.03 -27.14 1.93
CA GLU A 64 -59.24 -26.82 2.71
C GLU A 64 -60.20 -28.02 2.81
N SER A 65 -59.99 -29.09 2.04
CA SER A 65 -60.82 -30.32 2.14
C SER A 65 -60.06 -31.62 1.88
N THR A 66 -60.56 -32.72 2.46
CA THR A 66 -60.09 -34.08 2.18
C THR A 66 -60.23 -34.49 0.70
N SER A 67 -61.17 -33.88 -0.03
CA SER A 67 -61.31 -34.01 -1.47
C SER A 67 -60.15 -33.41 -2.27
N GLU A 68 -59.47 -32.37 -1.76
CA GLU A 68 -58.26 -31.82 -2.39
C GLU A 68 -57.02 -32.67 -2.07
N ILE A 69 -56.92 -33.17 -0.83
CA ILE A 69 -55.86 -34.07 -0.38
C ILE A 69 -55.83 -35.36 -1.22
N ALA A 70 -57.01 -35.84 -1.66
CA ALA A 70 -57.12 -37.02 -2.52
C ALA A 70 -56.68 -36.82 -3.99
N GLY A 71 -56.35 -35.58 -4.41
CA GLY A 71 -56.11 -35.24 -5.82
C GLY A 71 -54.96 -34.26 -6.10
N ARG A 72 -54.21 -33.80 -5.10
CA ARG A 72 -53.03 -32.94 -5.27
C ARG A 72 -51.77 -33.55 -4.64
N GLY A 73 -50.61 -33.12 -5.14
CA GLY A 73 -49.30 -33.40 -4.56
C GLY A 73 -49.00 -32.53 -3.33
N SER A 74 -47.72 -32.23 -3.08
CA SER A 74 -47.30 -31.47 -1.91
C SER A 74 -47.99 -30.09 -1.78
N PRO A 75 -48.27 -29.64 -0.55
CA PRO A 75 -48.97 -28.38 -0.30
C PRO A 75 -48.22 -27.19 -0.92
N THR A 76 -48.96 -26.18 -1.38
CA THR A 76 -48.37 -25.10 -2.20
C THR A 76 -47.48 -24.19 -1.35
N GLN A 77 -46.19 -24.11 -1.72
CA GLN A 77 -45.24 -23.22 -1.08
C GLN A 77 -45.49 -21.76 -1.49
N ILE A 78 -45.46 -20.85 -0.52
CA ILE A 78 -45.70 -19.41 -0.68
C ILE A 78 -44.62 -18.54 0.00
N GLY A 79 -43.59 -19.16 0.56
CA GLY A 79 -42.50 -18.46 1.23
C GLY A 79 -41.35 -19.36 1.66
N LEU A 80 -40.26 -18.73 2.09
CA LEU A 80 -39.04 -19.37 2.57
C LEU A 80 -38.37 -18.47 3.61
N GLY A 81 -37.67 -19.07 4.57
CA GLY A 81 -36.53 -18.45 5.25
C GLY A 81 -35.39 -19.47 5.38
N ARG A 82 -34.14 -19.08 5.13
CA ARG A 82 -33.01 -20.03 5.12
C ARG A 82 -31.96 -19.68 6.16
N LEU A 83 -31.58 -20.67 6.98
CA LEU A 83 -30.40 -20.61 7.84
C LEU A 83 -29.25 -21.39 7.20
N ILE A 84 -28.13 -20.72 6.95
CA ILE A 84 -26.84 -21.38 6.73
C ILE A 84 -26.21 -21.54 8.12
N THR A 85 -26.03 -22.78 8.58
CA THR A 85 -25.81 -23.08 10.00
C THR A 85 -25.07 -24.41 10.19
N ASP A 86 -24.47 -24.59 11.37
CA ASP A 86 -23.96 -25.86 11.90
C ASP A 86 -24.96 -26.55 12.84
N GLU A 87 -26.19 -26.01 12.98
CA GLU A 87 -27.26 -26.46 13.88
C GLU A 87 -26.87 -26.50 15.37
N SER A 88 -25.80 -25.79 15.75
CA SER A 88 -25.25 -25.84 17.11
C SER A 88 -24.69 -24.50 17.60
N SER A 89 -23.72 -23.90 16.90
CA SER A 89 -22.94 -22.77 17.40
C SER A 89 -23.10 -21.48 16.60
N PHE A 90 -23.55 -21.54 15.35
CA PHE A 90 -23.70 -20.36 14.48
C PHE A 90 -24.87 -20.48 13.47
N ALA A 91 -25.54 -19.36 13.19
CA ALA A 91 -26.53 -19.26 12.12
C ALA A 91 -26.41 -17.96 11.32
N TYR A 92 -26.51 -18.04 10.00
CA TYR A 92 -26.71 -16.91 9.11
C TYR A 92 -28.09 -17.02 8.43
N LEU A 93 -29.00 -16.10 8.79
CA LEU A 93 -30.33 -15.98 8.21
C LEU A 93 -30.29 -15.19 6.90
N THR A 94 -30.84 -15.78 5.85
CA THR A 94 -30.79 -15.26 4.48
C THR A 94 -32.00 -15.70 3.66
N ASP A 95 -32.18 -15.09 2.48
CA ASP A 95 -33.18 -15.41 1.45
C ASP A 95 -34.61 -15.64 1.99
N VAL A 96 -35.05 -14.69 2.83
CA VAL A 96 -36.37 -14.66 3.46
C VAL A 96 -37.39 -13.99 2.55
N PHE A 97 -38.48 -14.69 2.22
CA PHE A 97 -39.61 -14.09 1.49
C PHE A 97 -40.97 -14.73 1.83
N ILE A 98 -42.02 -13.95 1.56
CA ILE A 98 -43.40 -14.38 1.34
C ILE A 98 -43.79 -13.81 -0.03
N ILE A 99 -44.42 -14.59 -0.91
CA ILE A 99 -44.83 -14.09 -2.23
C ILE A 99 -45.85 -12.94 -2.11
N PRO A 100 -45.82 -11.91 -3.00
CA PRO A 100 -46.60 -10.67 -2.84
C PRO A 100 -48.08 -10.87 -2.52
N GLU A 101 -48.70 -11.89 -3.12
CA GLU A 101 -50.11 -12.26 -2.99
C GLU A 101 -50.52 -12.61 -1.55
N HIS A 102 -49.57 -13.01 -0.70
CA HIS A 102 -49.80 -13.38 0.70
C HIS A 102 -49.10 -12.44 1.71
N GLN A 103 -48.47 -11.36 1.25
CA GLN A 103 -47.94 -10.30 2.13
C GLN A 103 -49.08 -9.56 2.87
N GLY A 104 -48.74 -8.73 3.86
CA GLY A 104 -49.72 -8.06 4.73
C GLY A 104 -50.32 -8.97 5.83
N ASN A 105 -50.56 -10.26 5.55
CA ASN A 105 -51.18 -11.25 6.46
C ASN A 105 -50.34 -11.64 7.72
N GLY A 106 -49.27 -10.89 8.01
CA GLY A 106 -48.37 -11.13 9.15
C GLY A 106 -47.48 -12.37 9.02
N LEU A 107 -47.54 -13.13 7.92
CA LEU A 107 -46.80 -14.39 7.73
C LEU A 107 -45.29 -14.23 7.89
N GLY A 108 -44.70 -13.15 7.37
CA GLY A 108 -43.26 -12.88 7.54
C GLY A 108 -42.85 -12.70 9.01
N ARG A 109 -43.69 -12.07 9.84
CA ARG A 109 -43.44 -11.95 11.30
C ARG A 109 -43.49 -13.32 11.96
N TRP A 110 -44.50 -14.12 11.60
CA TRP A 110 -44.68 -15.47 12.15
C TRP A 110 -43.51 -16.40 11.76
N LEU A 111 -43.05 -16.37 10.51
CA LEU A 111 -41.85 -17.07 10.06
C LEU A 111 -40.60 -16.69 10.89
N MET A 112 -40.38 -15.40 11.15
CA MET A 112 -39.26 -14.97 12.01
C MET A 112 -39.41 -15.43 13.46
N GLN A 113 -40.65 -15.54 13.98
CA GLN A 113 -40.90 -16.09 15.31
C GLN A 113 -40.58 -17.59 15.37
N CYS A 114 -40.94 -18.38 14.35
CA CYS A 114 -40.57 -19.80 14.23
C CYS A 114 -39.05 -19.98 14.17
N ILE A 115 -38.36 -19.21 13.31
CA ILE A 115 -36.89 -19.24 13.21
C ILE A 115 -36.25 -18.86 14.55
N ASN A 116 -36.78 -17.85 15.25
CA ASN A 116 -36.27 -17.46 16.56
C ASN A 116 -36.52 -18.53 17.65
N GLU A 117 -37.69 -19.20 17.63
CA GLU A 117 -37.99 -20.35 18.51
C GLU A 117 -36.97 -21.49 18.31
N THR A 118 -36.59 -21.78 17.07
CA THR A 118 -35.52 -22.76 16.77
C THR A 118 -34.15 -22.29 17.27
N LEU A 119 -33.75 -21.04 16.98
CA LEU A 119 -32.44 -20.51 17.40
C LEU A 119 -32.30 -20.47 18.93
N ASP A 120 -33.35 -20.05 19.66
CA ASP A 120 -33.31 -19.99 21.12
C ASP A 120 -33.36 -21.38 21.78
N SER A 121 -33.71 -22.44 21.03
CA SER A 121 -33.65 -23.84 21.49
C SER A 121 -32.23 -24.43 21.49
N TRP A 122 -31.27 -23.80 20.81
CA TRP A 122 -29.89 -24.28 20.72
C TRP A 122 -29.05 -23.76 21.91
N PRO A 123 -28.56 -24.63 22.81
CA PRO A 123 -27.87 -24.19 24.03
C PRO A 123 -26.48 -23.60 23.74
N ASP A 124 -25.77 -24.15 22.75
CA ASP A 124 -24.40 -23.76 22.38
C ASP A 124 -24.35 -22.62 21.35
N LEU A 125 -25.50 -22.11 20.89
CA LEU A 125 -25.57 -21.07 19.86
C LEU A 125 -24.84 -19.81 20.36
N ARG A 126 -23.74 -19.45 19.69
CA ARG A 126 -22.94 -18.28 20.04
C ARG A 126 -23.49 -17.04 19.38
N ARG A 127 -23.86 -17.13 18.09
CA ARG A 127 -24.38 -16.00 17.33
C ARG A 127 -25.27 -16.40 16.16
N ALA A 128 -26.39 -15.72 16.02
CA ALA A 128 -27.14 -15.62 14.77
C ALA A 128 -26.85 -14.27 14.09
N MET A 129 -26.75 -14.22 12.76
CA MET A 129 -26.55 -12.98 11.99
C MET A 129 -27.44 -12.90 10.75
N LEU A 130 -27.63 -11.69 10.22
CA LEU A 130 -28.18 -11.43 8.88
C LEU A 130 -27.59 -10.16 8.27
N PHE A 131 -27.81 -9.98 6.97
CA PHE A 131 -27.59 -8.71 6.26
C PHE A 131 -28.94 -8.15 5.79
N THR A 132 -29.13 -6.84 5.89
CA THR A 132 -30.35 -6.15 5.42
C THR A 132 -30.04 -4.75 4.90
N LYS A 133 -31.03 -4.05 4.33
CA LYS A 133 -30.86 -2.70 3.77
C LYS A 133 -32.13 -1.86 4.01
N GLY A 134 -31.97 -0.73 4.68
CA GLY A 134 -33.05 0.23 4.99
C GLY A 134 -33.76 0.01 6.33
N ASP A 135 -34.14 1.11 6.97
CA ASP A 135 -34.64 1.17 8.36
C ASP A 135 -35.86 0.29 8.69
N PRO A 136 -36.88 0.14 7.82
CA PRO A 136 -38.06 -0.68 8.15
C PRO A 136 -37.72 -2.14 8.42
N CYS A 137 -36.69 -2.68 7.74
CA CYS A 137 -36.23 -4.04 7.97
C CYS A 137 -35.44 -4.15 9.28
N ILE A 138 -34.63 -3.14 9.62
CA ILE A 138 -33.86 -3.10 10.88
C ILE A 138 -34.82 -3.15 12.08
N GLU A 139 -35.85 -2.31 12.09
CA GLU A 139 -36.85 -2.30 13.17
C GLU A 139 -37.73 -3.56 13.20
N PHE A 140 -37.95 -4.20 12.04
CA PHE A 140 -38.62 -5.50 11.97
C PHE A 140 -37.83 -6.62 12.63
N TYR A 141 -36.52 -6.74 12.33
CA TYR A 141 -35.66 -7.79 12.92
C TYR A 141 -35.36 -7.53 14.40
N LYS A 142 -35.10 -6.28 14.81
CA LYS A 142 -35.04 -5.87 16.23
C LYS A 142 -36.27 -6.35 17.00
N ARG A 143 -37.48 -6.00 16.51
CA ARG A 143 -38.73 -6.27 17.22
C ARG A 143 -39.17 -7.73 17.20
N THR A 144 -38.77 -8.50 16.20
CA THR A 144 -39.28 -9.88 16.00
C THR A 144 -38.28 -10.95 16.45
N MET A 145 -36.97 -10.65 16.48
CA MET A 145 -35.91 -11.60 16.84
C MET A 145 -34.95 -11.08 17.92
N GLY A 146 -35.05 -9.81 18.33
CA GLY A 146 -34.13 -9.21 19.30
C GLY A 146 -32.71 -9.03 18.75
N MET A 147 -32.59 -8.68 17.47
CA MET A 147 -31.29 -8.48 16.81
C MET A 147 -30.81 -7.02 16.88
N ASP A 148 -29.55 -6.83 17.29
CA ASP A 148 -28.85 -5.54 17.31
C ASP A 148 -28.02 -5.33 16.03
N VAL A 149 -27.56 -4.10 15.81
CA VAL A 149 -26.77 -3.71 14.63
C VAL A 149 -25.27 -3.76 14.93
N LEU A 150 -24.48 -4.37 14.05
CA LEU A 150 -23.01 -4.32 14.08
C LEU A 150 -22.49 -3.19 13.17
N PRO A 151 -21.93 -2.10 13.71
CA PRO A 151 -21.26 -1.07 12.92
C PRO A 151 -19.78 -1.44 12.65
N PRO A 152 -19.17 -0.93 11.55
CA PRO A 152 -19.77 -0.13 10.50
C PRO A 152 -20.36 -0.99 9.36
N GLY A 153 -21.54 -0.62 8.87
CA GLY A 153 -22.09 -1.12 7.61
C GLY A 153 -21.78 -0.15 6.46
N ALA A 154 -21.40 -0.66 5.29
CA ALA A 154 -21.10 0.13 4.10
C ALA A 154 -22.29 0.17 3.12
N ASN A 155 -22.41 1.24 2.33
CA ASN A 155 -23.34 1.38 1.19
C ASN A 155 -24.83 1.08 1.52
N GLY A 156 -25.23 1.38 2.77
CA GLY A 156 -26.56 1.13 3.32
C GLY A 156 -26.86 -0.33 3.65
N LEU A 157 -25.89 -1.24 3.51
CA LEU A 157 -25.98 -2.61 3.99
C LEU A 157 -25.72 -2.63 5.50
N VAL A 158 -26.66 -3.19 6.25
CA VAL A 158 -26.63 -3.27 7.71
C VAL A 158 -26.50 -4.72 8.13
N ILE A 159 -25.44 -5.01 8.88
CA ILE A 159 -25.24 -6.31 9.53
C ILE A 159 -26.00 -6.29 10.85
N MET A 160 -26.82 -7.31 11.09
CA MET A 160 -27.51 -7.49 12.37
C MET A 160 -27.13 -8.82 13.01
N HIS A 161 -27.07 -8.85 14.34
CA HIS A 161 -26.72 -10.05 15.12
C HIS A 161 -27.64 -10.25 16.33
N LYS A 162 -27.75 -11.49 16.77
CA LYS A 162 -28.22 -11.87 18.11
C LYS A 162 -27.17 -12.79 18.71
N ASP A 163 -26.74 -12.50 19.93
CA ASP A 163 -25.89 -13.42 20.69
C ASP A 163 -26.77 -14.47 21.38
N GLY A 164 -26.45 -15.74 21.16
CA GLY A 164 -27.23 -16.87 21.67
C GLY A 164 -26.79 -17.32 23.07
N ASN A 165 -27.36 -18.43 23.53
CA ASN A 165 -27.14 -18.96 24.88
C ASN A 165 -25.68 -19.41 25.14
N GLY A 166 -24.94 -19.77 24.10
CA GLY A 166 -23.52 -20.12 24.14
C GLY A 166 -22.57 -18.94 23.93
N SER A 167 -23.05 -17.69 23.83
CA SER A 167 -22.16 -16.53 23.70
C SER A 167 -21.42 -16.24 25.02
N PRO A 168 -20.08 -16.18 25.04
CA PRO A 168 -19.32 -15.76 26.21
C PRO A 168 -19.50 -14.26 26.54
N TYR A 169 -20.23 -13.52 25.70
CA TYR A 169 -20.55 -12.11 25.87
C TYR A 169 -22.02 -11.84 26.23
N LYS A 170 -22.84 -12.88 26.44
CA LYS A 170 -24.27 -12.71 26.77
C LYS A 170 -24.43 -12.01 28.13
N VAL A 171 -24.87 -10.75 28.11
CA VAL A 171 -25.22 -10.00 29.33
C VAL A 171 -26.45 -10.64 29.98
N PRO A 172 -26.44 -10.94 31.30
CA PRO A 172 -27.59 -11.53 31.97
C PRO A 172 -28.83 -10.63 31.95
N ASP A 173 -29.97 -11.22 31.56
CA ASP A 173 -31.28 -10.55 31.56
C ASP A 173 -31.67 -10.10 32.98
N GLY A 174 -31.59 -8.79 33.21
CA GLY A 174 -31.93 -8.15 34.49
C GLY A 174 -31.25 -6.81 34.74
N LEU A 175 -30.06 -6.58 34.16
CA LEU A 175 -29.26 -5.36 34.40
C LEU A 175 -29.68 -4.11 33.61
N LEU A 176 -30.67 -4.22 32.71
CA LEU A 176 -31.12 -3.13 31.82
C LEU A 176 -32.47 -2.51 32.23
N ARG A 177 -32.76 -2.39 33.55
CA ARG A 177 -33.96 -1.71 34.07
C ARG A 177 -33.72 -0.77 35.28
N SER A 178 -32.63 0.00 35.24
CA SER A 178 -32.58 1.27 35.97
C SER A 178 -31.72 2.31 35.22
N GLY A 179 -32.26 3.51 35.07
CA GLY A 179 -31.56 4.63 34.43
C GLY A 179 -30.63 5.33 35.43
N THR A 180 -29.49 4.72 35.75
CA THR A 180 -28.52 5.30 36.70
C THR A 180 -27.10 5.17 36.19
N THR A 181 -26.40 6.29 36.05
CA THR A 181 -24.99 6.34 35.65
C THR A 181 -24.10 5.74 36.74
N LEU A 182 -23.47 4.60 36.47
CA LEU A 182 -22.45 4.01 37.36
C LEU A 182 -21.07 4.11 36.71
N THR A 183 -20.19 4.87 37.36
CA THR A 183 -18.75 4.89 37.06
C THR A 183 -18.13 3.54 37.42
N PRO A 184 -17.27 2.94 36.58
CA PRO A 184 -16.62 1.67 36.90
C PRO A 184 -15.59 1.86 38.03
N SER A 185 -15.91 1.36 39.22
CA SER A 185 -14.96 1.25 40.33
C SER A 185 -13.97 0.10 40.07
N PHE A 186 -12.69 0.35 40.32
CA PHE A 186 -11.64 -0.66 40.15
C PHE A 186 -11.81 -1.80 41.16
N ILE A 187 -11.91 -3.03 40.68
CA ILE A 187 -11.62 -4.24 41.46
C ILE A 187 -10.16 -4.63 41.13
N PRO A 188 -9.22 -4.63 42.09
CA PRO A 188 -7.84 -5.01 41.83
C PRO A 188 -7.73 -6.53 41.60
N TYR A 189 -7.26 -6.93 40.42
CA TYR A 189 -7.03 -8.34 40.08
C TYR A 189 -5.70 -8.82 40.66
N THR A 190 -5.74 -9.64 41.70
CA THR A 190 -4.56 -10.35 42.23
C THR A 190 -4.19 -11.53 41.32
N PRO A 191 -2.95 -11.63 40.82
CA PRO A 191 -2.54 -12.74 39.95
C PRO A 191 -2.38 -14.05 40.75
N PRO A 192 -2.83 -15.21 40.22
CA PRO A 192 -2.52 -16.51 40.79
C PRO A 192 -1.02 -16.87 40.61
N PRO A 193 -0.47 -17.77 41.45
CA PRO A 193 0.95 -18.13 41.41
C PRO A 193 1.33 -18.89 40.13
N ALA A 194 2.61 -18.78 39.75
CA ALA A 194 3.12 -19.31 38.49
C ALA A 194 3.08 -20.85 38.40
N LEU A 195 2.68 -21.35 37.23
CA LEU A 195 2.83 -22.73 36.78
C LEU A 195 3.72 -22.79 35.53
N SER A 196 4.17 -24.00 35.18
CA SER A 196 5.33 -24.24 34.31
C SER A 196 5.12 -23.90 32.81
N PRO A 197 6.20 -23.56 32.08
CA PRO A 197 6.11 -23.00 30.72
C PRO A 197 5.93 -24.06 29.63
N LEU A 198 4.75 -24.71 29.56
CA LEU A 198 4.39 -25.62 28.45
C LEU A 198 2.94 -25.48 27.93
N SER A 199 2.17 -24.49 28.38
CA SER A 199 0.76 -24.35 27.99
C SER A 199 0.30 -22.88 27.83
N ASN A 200 0.83 -22.16 26.82
CA ASN A 200 0.34 -20.82 26.45
C ASN A 200 0.62 -20.44 24.97
N ILE A 201 0.22 -21.32 24.05
CA ILE A 201 0.04 -21.04 22.60
C ILE A 201 -1.30 -21.67 22.19
N TYR A 202 -1.92 -21.18 21.10
CA TYR A 202 -3.17 -21.64 20.46
C TYR A 202 -4.51 -21.08 20.99
N ILE A 203 -4.75 -19.77 20.79
CA ILE A 203 -6.09 -19.26 20.45
C ILE A 203 -6.03 -18.28 19.25
N VAL A 204 -5.44 -18.70 18.13
CA VAL A 204 -5.79 -18.29 16.74
C VAL A 204 -5.31 -19.39 15.76
N LYS A 205 -6.05 -20.51 15.59
CA LYS A 205 -5.76 -21.48 14.51
C LYS A 205 -6.92 -22.45 14.18
N PHE A 206 -7.93 -21.96 13.48
CA PHE A 206 -8.91 -22.69 12.63
C PHE A 206 -9.61 -21.58 11.82
N LEU A 207 -9.80 -21.65 10.50
CA LEU A 207 -9.90 -22.79 9.58
C LEU A 207 -8.66 -22.94 8.65
N LEU A 208 -8.76 -23.81 7.64
CA LEU A 208 -7.73 -24.18 6.64
C LEU A 208 -6.51 -24.95 7.19
N TYR A 209 -6.76 -26.18 7.63
CA TYR A 209 -5.86 -27.30 7.37
C TYR A 209 -6.68 -28.49 6.84
N ARG A 210 -6.29 -29.06 5.70
CA ARG A 210 -6.68 -30.43 5.31
C ARG A 210 -5.74 -31.39 6.05
N SER A 211 -6.21 -32.56 6.46
CA SER A 211 -5.31 -33.60 6.98
C SER A 211 -4.62 -34.35 5.84
N ASP A 212 -3.40 -34.82 6.10
CA ASP A 212 -2.54 -35.47 5.09
C ASP A 212 -3.07 -36.85 4.65
N ASP A 213 -4.03 -37.43 5.38
CA ASP A 213 -4.70 -38.70 5.03
C ASP A 213 -5.28 -38.68 3.60
N ALA A 214 -5.77 -37.50 3.17
CA ALA A 214 -6.32 -37.30 1.83
C ALA A 214 -5.27 -37.47 0.71
N GLN A 215 -3.99 -37.19 0.97
CA GLN A 215 -2.92 -37.41 -0.01
C GLN A 215 -2.53 -38.89 -0.14
N GLN A 216 -2.76 -39.72 0.88
CA GLN A 216 -2.44 -41.14 0.81
C GLN A 216 -3.49 -41.90 -0.02
N ALA A 217 -4.76 -41.50 0.08
CA ALA A 217 -5.85 -42.04 -0.74
C ALA A 217 -5.68 -41.73 -2.25
N LEU A 218 -5.22 -40.52 -2.61
CA LEU A 218 -5.07 -40.12 -4.02
C LEU A 218 -3.99 -40.92 -4.79
N ARG A 219 -3.06 -41.60 -4.11
CA ARG A 219 -1.97 -42.36 -4.75
C ARG A 219 -2.38 -43.78 -5.20
N GLN A 220 -3.64 -44.18 -5.01
CA GLN A 220 -4.12 -45.53 -5.33
C GLN A 220 -5.16 -45.60 -6.46
N MET A 221 -5.50 -44.49 -7.13
CA MET A 221 -6.45 -44.48 -8.25
C MET A 221 -5.81 -43.95 -9.54
N ASN A 222 -5.15 -44.84 -10.29
CA ASN A 222 -4.79 -44.58 -11.68
C ASN A 222 -6.05 -44.58 -12.57
N ASN A 223 -6.42 -43.43 -13.12
CA ASN A 223 -7.42 -43.33 -14.19
C ASN A 223 -7.06 -42.15 -15.13
N PRO A 224 -6.89 -42.33 -16.45
CA PRO A 224 -6.28 -41.29 -17.31
C PRO A 224 -7.19 -40.10 -17.69
N ASP A 225 -8.51 -40.26 -17.68
CA ASP A 225 -9.43 -39.41 -18.48
C ASP A 225 -10.00 -38.17 -17.76
N LEU A 226 -9.18 -37.44 -16.98
CA LEU A 226 -9.63 -36.24 -16.22
C LEU A 226 -8.96 -34.91 -16.61
N THR A 227 -8.19 -34.87 -17.68
CA THR A 227 -7.43 -33.68 -18.13
C THR A 227 -8.22 -32.46 -18.63
N PRO A 228 -9.53 -32.50 -19.02
CA PRO A 228 -10.24 -31.30 -19.47
C PRO A 228 -10.82 -30.37 -18.38
N TRP A 229 -10.99 -30.83 -17.13
CA TRP A 229 -11.96 -30.24 -16.18
C TRP A 229 -11.44 -29.14 -15.23
N PHE A 230 -10.25 -28.58 -15.48
CA PHE A 230 -9.57 -27.65 -14.54
C PHE A 230 -9.34 -26.22 -15.05
N GLN A 231 -10.08 -25.77 -16.07
CA GLN A 231 -10.09 -24.36 -16.50
C GLN A 231 -11.52 -23.82 -16.57
N GLN A 232 -11.69 -22.55 -16.18
CA GLN A 232 -12.93 -21.75 -16.19
C GLN A 232 -14.08 -22.19 -15.23
N GLU A 233 -14.06 -21.72 -13.98
CA GLU A 233 -15.26 -21.18 -13.25
C GLU A 233 -14.95 -20.54 -11.87
N SER A 234 -13.70 -20.57 -11.36
CA SER A 234 -13.39 -20.18 -9.96
C SER A 234 -13.03 -18.70 -9.69
N VAL A 235 -12.93 -17.84 -10.71
CA VAL A 235 -12.24 -16.53 -10.60
C VAL A 235 -13.05 -15.47 -9.85
N ASP A 236 -14.38 -15.43 -10.04
CA ASP A 236 -15.17 -14.21 -9.73
C ASP A 236 -15.39 -13.93 -8.23
N GLN A 237 -15.54 -14.97 -7.39
CA GLN A 237 -15.79 -14.77 -5.95
C GLN A 237 -14.53 -14.35 -5.20
N GLN A 238 -13.37 -14.92 -5.54
CA GLN A 238 -12.09 -14.48 -4.99
C GLN A 238 -11.75 -13.07 -5.50
N GLY A 239 -12.01 -12.78 -6.78
CA GLY A 239 -11.88 -11.44 -7.34
C GLY A 239 -12.67 -10.37 -6.58
N SER A 240 -13.89 -10.66 -6.09
CA SER A 240 -14.70 -9.70 -5.33
C SER A 240 -14.07 -9.30 -3.99
N ILE A 241 -13.67 -10.28 -3.17
CA ILE A 241 -13.00 -10.02 -1.88
C ILE A 241 -11.66 -9.33 -2.10
N ALA A 242 -10.92 -9.77 -3.12
CA ALA A 242 -9.63 -9.21 -3.46
C ALA A 242 -9.75 -7.74 -3.94
N ASN A 243 -10.73 -7.40 -4.79
CA ASN A 243 -11.04 -6.01 -5.16
C ASN A 243 -11.35 -5.13 -3.92
N HIS A 244 -12.02 -5.66 -2.89
CA HIS A 244 -12.26 -4.90 -1.66
C HIS A 244 -10.99 -4.69 -0.82
N ILE A 245 -10.10 -5.68 -0.74
CA ILE A 245 -8.79 -5.54 -0.08
C ILE A 245 -7.92 -4.52 -0.82
N ALA A 246 -7.89 -4.60 -2.16
CA ALA A 246 -7.24 -3.62 -3.03
C ALA A 246 -7.76 -2.19 -2.78
N LEU A 247 -9.06 -1.93 -2.95
CA LEU A 247 -9.64 -0.59 -2.77
C LEU A 247 -9.33 0.01 -1.37
N PHE A 248 -9.23 -0.83 -0.34
CA PHE A 248 -8.82 -0.45 1.01
C PHE A 248 -7.31 -0.13 1.12
N GLN A 249 -6.43 -0.98 0.57
CA GLN A 249 -4.97 -0.77 0.51
C GLN A 249 -4.57 0.47 -0.29
N LEU A 250 -5.41 0.87 -1.25
CA LEU A 250 -5.15 1.96 -2.18
C LEU A 250 -5.85 3.28 -1.78
N GLY A 251 -6.67 3.26 -0.73
CA GLY A 251 -7.42 4.43 -0.26
C GLY A 251 -8.42 4.95 -1.30
N LEU A 252 -9.00 4.06 -2.12
CA LEU A 252 -9.92 4.38 -3.22
C LEU A 252 -11.38 4.25 -2.76
N GLY A 253 -11.77 5.06 -1.77
CA GLY A 253 -13.13 5.10 -1.22
C GLY A 253 -14.14 5.93 -2.04
N TYR A 254 -13.83 6.26 -3.30
CA TYR A 254 -14.63 7.19 -4.11
C TYR A 254 -15.79 6.52 -4.86
N ASP A 255 -17.00 6.71 -4.35
CA ASP A 255 -18.23 6.57 -5.13
C ASP A 255 -18.58 7.93 -5.77
N PHE A 256 -18.69 7.97 -7.10
CA PHE A 256 -19.10 9.16 -7.85
C PHE A 256 -20.63 9.41 -7.81
N SER A 257 -21.40 8.58 -7.10
CA SER A 257 -22.87 8.60 -7.05
C SER A 257 -23.49 9.53 -5.98
N ALA A 258 -22.69 10.38 -5.31
CA ALA A 258 -23.19 11.30 -4.29
C ALA A 258 -24.08 12.42 -4.89
N PRO A 259 -25.35 12.64 -4.43
CA PRO A 259 -26.29 13.56 -5.10
C PRO A 259 -25.99 15.06 -5.01
N ASP A 260 -25.09 15.49 -4.12
CA ASP A 260 -25.01 16.87 -3.61
C ASP A 260 -24.27 17.89 -4.51
N PHE A 261 -24.00 17.54 -5.77
CA PHE A 261 -23.52 18.49 -6.79
C PHE A 261 -24.64 19.06 -7.71
N ASN A 262 -25.90 18.93 -7.29
CA ASN A 262 -27.04 19.62 -7.93
C ASN A 262 -27.19 21.07 -7.45
N ASN A 263 -26.27 21.95 -7.87
CA ASN A 263 -26.53 23.39 -7.91
C ASN A 263 -25.87 24.00 -9.15
N PRO A 264 -26.60 24.14 -10.28
CA PRO A 264 -26.00 24.50 -11.56
C PRO A 264 -25.57 25.96 -11.58
N LEU A 265 -24.28 26.20 -11.90
CA LEU A 265 -23.78 27.54 -12.20
C LEU A 265 -24.39 28.04 -13.52
N GLU A 266 -25.21 29.09 -13.45
CA GLU A 266 -25.77 29.74 -14.63
C GLU A 266 -24.68 30.42 -15.47
N PHE A 267 -24.29 29.78 -16.57
CA PHE A 267 -23.62 30.43 -17.70
C PHE A 267 -24.45 30.20 -18.96
N GLY A 268 -25.11 31.27 -19.41
CA GLY A 268 -26.13 31.20 -20.47
C GLY A 268 -25.57 30.77 -21.83
N THR A 269 -26.28 29.86 -22.50
CA THR A 269 -26.03 29.50 -23.90
C THR A 269 -26.68 30.48 -24.87
N PRO A 270 -26.03 30.70 -26.01
CA PRO A 270 -26.71 30.65 -27.30
C PRO A 270 -26.36 29.32 -28.00
N GLY A 271 -27.36 28.52 -28.34
CA GLY A 271 -27.16 27.16 -28.85
C GLY A 271 -26.86 27.06 -30.35
N SER A 272 -26.50 25.85 -30.79
CA SER A 272 -26.52 25.43 -32.20
C SER A 272 -27.02 23.99 -32.28
N GLN A 273 -28.05 23.74 -33.09
CA GLN A 273 -28.62 22.41 -33.30
C GLN A 273 -27.83 21.65 -34.37
N PHE A 274 -27.68 20.33 -34.22
CA PHE A 274 -27.38 19.41 -35.31
C PHE A 274 -28.19 18.10 -35.14
N PRO A 275 -28.77 17.54 -36.23
CA PRO A 275 -29.59 16.33 -36.19
C PRO A 275 -28.73 15.05 -36.18
N PRO A 276 -29.31 13.88 -35.80
CA PRO A 276 -28.58 12.61 -35.73
C PRO A 276 -28.28 11.99 -37.12
N PRO A 277 -27.22 11.16 -37.23
CA PRO A 277 -26.93 10.36 -38.43
C PRO A 277 -27.78 9.09 -38.48
N ASP A 278 -27.99 8.55 -39.69
CA ASP A 278 -28.89 7.41 -39.95
C ASP A 278 -28.21 6.30 -40.79
N SER A 279 -28.62 5.06 -40.49
CA SER A 279 -28.51 3.79 -41.26
C SER A 279 -27.14 3.21 -41.68
N GLN A 280 -27.17 1.93 -42.07
CA GLN A 280 -26.03 1.03 -42.31
C GLN A 280 -25.60 0.89 -43.79
N PRO A 281 -24.37 0.40 -44.09
CA PRO A 281 -23.86 0.22 -45.45
C PRO A 281 -24.15 -1.17 -46.08
N PRO A 282 -24.20 -1.29 -47.43
CA PRO A 282 -24.30 -2.56 -48.16
C PRO A 282 -22.93 -3.23 -48.47
N PRO A 283 -22.91 -4.53 -48.86
CA PRO A 283 -21.70 -5.36 -48.98
C PRO A 283 -20.89 -5.20 -50.31
N PRO A 284 -19.66 -5.76 -50.40
CA PRO A 284 -18.69 -5.38 -51.44
C PRO A 284 -18.77 -6.18 -52.76
N THR A 285 -18.18 -5.60 -53.81
CA THR A 285 -17.82 -6.29 -55.06
C THR A 285 -16.35 -6.03 -55.42
N SER A 286 -15.76 -6.88 -56.27
CA SER A 286 -14.32 -7.00 -56.46
C SER A 286 -13.82 -6.46 -57.81
N SER A 287 -12.62 -5.86 -57.82
CA SER A 287 -11.67 -5.88 -58.95
C SER A 287 -10.30 -5.34 -58.52
N SER A 288 -9.25 -5.68 -59.28
CA SER A 288 -7.85 -5.43 -58.93
C SER A 288 -7.23 -4.26 -59.71
N ALA A 289 -6.54 -3.36 -58.99
CA ALA A 289 -5.55 -2.44 -59.57
C ALA A 289 -4.52 -1.99 -58.51
N SER A 290 -3.33 -1.62 -58.98
CA SER A 290 -2.14 -1.23 -58.19
C SER A 290 -2.36 -0.11 -57.16
N ARG A 291 -1.89 -0.28 -55.92
CA ARG A 291 -1.80 0.78 -54.90
C ARG A 291 -0.64 1.75 -55.19
N PRO A 292 -0.86 3.07 -55.35
CA PRO A 292 0.16 4.07 -55.09
C PRO A 292 0.39 4.23 -53.56
N ARG A 293 1.58 4.68 -53.15
CA ARG A 293 1.93 4.86 -51.72
C ARG A 293 1.04 5.93 -51.06
N PRO A 294 0.57 5.73 -49.80
CA PRO A 294 -0.12 6.77 -49.05
C PRO A 294 0.73 8.03 -48.89
N LYS A 295 0.11 9.21 -49.02
CA LYS A 295 0.79 10.50 -48.87
C LYS A 295 0.89 10.90 -47.40
N THR A 296 2.09 11.29 -46.96
CA THR A 296 2.39 11.72 -45.59
C THR A 296 1.49 12.87 -45.15
N ARG A 297 1.01 12.85 -43.90
CA ARG A 297 0.23 13.93 -43.30
C ARG A 297 1.17 15.11 -42.99
N VAL A 298 1.16 16.14 -43.83
CA VAL A 298 2.06 17.29 -43.68
C VAL A 298 1.74 18.10 -42.42
N SER A 299 2.78 18.51 -41.69
CA SER A 299 2.68 19.16 -40.36
C SER A 299 2.27 20.64 -40.42
N LEU A 300 2.45 21.31 -41.56
CA LEU A 300 2.05 22.71 -41.75
C LEU A 300 1.48 22.95 -43.15
N ALA A 301 0.22 23.41 -43.21
CA ALA A 301 -0.38 23.92 -44.44
C ALA A 301 -0.10 25.42 -44.61
N CYS A 302 0.10 25.89 -45.85
CA CYS A 302 0.24 27.31 -46.15
C CYS A 302 -1.05 28.09 -45.80
N ILE A 303 -0.91 29.39 -45.54
CA ILE A 303 -2.00 30.27 -45.12
C ILE A 303 -3.17 30.26 -46.14
N PRO A 304 -2.96 30.32 -47.49
CA PRO A 304 -4.06 30.33 -48.45
C PRO A 304 -4.82 29.01 -48.57
N CYS A 305 -4.16 27.85 -48.36
CA CYS A 305 -4.86 26.57 -48.29
C CYS A 305 -5.63 26.44 -46.97
N ARG A 306 -5.02 26.85 -45.85
CA ARG A 306 -5.64 26.83 -44.53
C ARG A 306 -6.90 27.70 -44.48
N SER A 307 -6.85 28.93 -44.98
CA SER A 307 -8.01 29.86 -44.97
C SER A 307 -9.17 29.40 -45.86
N ARG A 308 -8.93 28.47 -46.80
CA ARG A 308 -9.95 27.90 -47.70
C ARG A 308 -10.34 26.45 -47.33
N HIS A 309 -9.82 25.92 -46.22
CA HIS A 309 -9.96 24.52 -45.81
C HIS A 309 -9.62 23.50 -46.93
N THR A 310 -8.68 23.84 -47.81
CA THR A 310 -8.22 22.95 -48.89
C THR A 310 -6.93 22.21 -48.52
N LYS A 311 -6.75 21.01 -49.07
CA LYS A 311 -5.53 20.22 -48.84
C LYS A 311 -4.30 20.93 -49.41
N CYS A 312 -3.24 20.99 -48.61
CA CYS A 312 -1.94 21.54 -48.96
C CYS A 312 -0.93 20.39 -49.05
N ASP A 313 -0.05 20.39 -50.05
CA ASP A 313 1.05 19.45 -50.24
C ASP A 313 2.35 19.89 -49.54
N ALA A 314 2.36 21.08 -48.93
CA ALA A 314 3.46 21.68 -48.16
C ALA A 314 4.79 21.86 -48.93
N THR A 315 4.76 21.82 -50.26
CA THR A 315 5.90 22.11 -51.12
C THR A 315 6.29 23.61 -51.04
N SER A 316 7.60 23.86 -51.13
CA SER A 316 8.23 25.18 -50.98
C SER A 316 9.06 25.47 -52.23
N PRO A 317 9.08 26.70 -52.78
CA PRO A 317 8.54 27.94 -52.22
C PRO A 317 7.03 28.13 -52.37
N SER A 318 6.34 27.33 -53.20
CA SER A 318 4.89 27.44 -53.39
C SER A 318 4.23 26.07 -53.48
N CYS A 319 3.09 25.91 -52.80
CA CYS A 319 2.33 24.66 -52.84
C CYS A 319 1.62 24.50 -54.19
N THR A 320 1.43 23.25 -54.65
CA THR A 320 0.86 22.96 -55.98
C THR A 320 -0.50 23.64 -56.19
N GLN A 321 -1.33 23.70 -55.14
CA GLN A 321 -2.66 24.33 -55.16
C GLN A 321 -2.61 25.87 -55.25
N CYS A 322 -1.57 26.51 -54.71
CA CYS A 322 -1.37 27.95 -54.84
C CYS A 322 -0.77 28.31 -56.19
N LEU A 323 0.25 27.56 -56.63
CA LEU A 323 0.89 27.71 -57.94
C LEU A 323 -0.12 27.57 -59.09
N GLY A 324 -0.84 26.45 -59.13
CA GLY A 324 -1.88 26.17 -60.13
C GLY A 324 -3.12 27.06 -60.06
N SER A 325 -3.17 28.01 -59.10
CA SER A 325 -4.24 29.00 -59.02
C SER A 325 -3.76 30.45 -58.93
N GLY A 326 -2.48 30.70 -59.26
CA GLY A 326 -1.91 32.04 -59.41
C GLY A 326 -1.79 32.84 -58.10
N ARG A 327 -1.68 32.18 -56.95
CA ARG A 327 -1.69 32.82 -55.62
C ARG A 327 -0.34 32.75 -54.93
N THR A 328 0.03 33.84 -54.24
CA THR A 328 1.20 33.90 -53.36
C THR A 328 1.06 32.89 -52.22
N CYS A 329 1.86 31.83 -52.27
CA CYS A 329 1.92 30.85 -51.19
C CYS A 329 2.79 31.39 -50.06
N VAL A 330 2.22 31.52 -48.86
CA VAL A 330 2.93 31.95 -47.66
C VAL A 330 2.70 30.94 -46.55
N TYR A 331 3.77 30.47 -45.91
CA TYR A 331 3.72 29.69 -44.68
C TYR A 331 3.94 30.65 -43.50
N ALA A 332 3.18 30.47 -42.41
CA ALA A 332 3.37 31.28 -41.21
C ALA A 332 4.61 30.80 -40.45
N GLU A 333 5.53 31.71 -40.11
CA GLU A 333 6.66 31.37 -39.24
C GLU A 333 6.18 30.98 -37.84
N SER A 334 6.77 29.92 -37.27
CA SER A 334 6.41 29.45 -35.93
C SER A 334 6.89 30.43 -34.86
N ARG A 335 5.97 30.94 -34.04
CA ARG A 335 6.30 31.71 -32.82
C ARG A 335 6.76 30.83 -31.63
N ARG A 336 6.88 29.51 -31.83
CA ARG A 336 7.60 28.59 -30.91
C ARG A 336 8.82 28.05 -31.66
N GLY A 337 10.02 28.57 -31.36
CA GLY A 337 11.25 28.07 -31.99
C GLY A 337 12.42 29.04 -32.28
N ARG A 338 12.57 30.19 -31.59
CA ARG A 338 13.84 30.96 -31.62
C ARG A 338 14.22 31.45 -30.23
N GLY A 339 15.14 30.73 -29.59
CA GLY A 339 15.68 31.07 -28.26
C GLY A 339 17.06 30.46 -27.96
N LYS A 340 17.78 29.93 -28.97
CA LYS A 340 19.05 29.24 -28.77
C LYS A 340 19.90 29.14 -30.06
N LEU A 341 20.10 30.26 -30.80
CA LEU A 341 20.99 30.32 -31.98
C LEU A 341 21.27 31.77 -32.48
N ALA A 342 21.51 32.74 -31.59
CA ALA A 342 21.67 34.16 -31.97
C ALA A 342 22.55 35.02 -31.02
N VAL A 343 23.57 34.44 -30.37
CA VAL A 343 24.46 35.17 -29.43
C VAL A 343 25.96 34.89 -29.68
N LEU A 344 26.32 34.04 -30.65
CA LEU A 344 27.73 33.67 -30.93
C LEU A 344 28.38 34.43 -32.10
N GLU A 345 27.62 35.17 -32.90
CA GLU A 345 28.13 35.90 -34.07
C GLU A 345 27.67 37.37 -34.10
N GLN A 346 28.12 38.18 -33.14
CA GLN A 346 28.39 39.64 -33.29
C GLN A 346 28.83 40.29 -31.96
N ARG A 347 30.06 40.00 -31.49
CA ARG A 347 30.77 40.91 -30.55
C ARG A 347 32.31 40.86 -30.58
N GLN A 348 32.89 40.35 -31.65
CA GLN A 348 34.16 40.86 -32.15
C GLN A 348 33.88 41.86 -33.29
N VAL A 349 34.84 42.71 -33.63
CA VAL A 349 34.70 43.84 -34.58
C VAL A 349 33.79 44.97 -34.10
N SER A 350 34.12 45.56 -32.94
CA SER A 350 33.92 47.01 -32.65
C SER A 350 34.69 47.40 -31.37
N SER A 351 36.02 47.32 -31.43
CA SER A 351 36.93 47.90 -30.44
C SER A 351 38.29 48.10 -31.10
N ASN A 352 38.67 49.36 -31.35
CA ASN A 352 40.05 49.74 -31.69
C ASN A 352 40.27 51.25 -31.50
N GLY A 353 41.34 51.63 -30.79
CA GLY A 353 41.65 53.02 -30.36
C GLY A 353 40.80 53.50 -29.17
N GLY A 354 41.34 53.96 -28.04
CA GLY A 354 42.74 54.23 -27.64
C GLY A 354 42.96 55.73 -27.33
N ASN A 355 43.72 56.17 -26.32
CA ASN A 355 44.53 55.49 -25.28
C ASN A 355 44.10 56.09 -23.88
N GLN A 356 44.87 56.30 -22.79
CA GLN A 356 46.29 56.12 -22.41
C GLN A 356 46.46 56.20 -20.87
N LEU A 357 47.69 55.97 -20.36
CA LEU A 357 48.16 56.11 -18.96
C LEU A 357 47.65 55.02 -17.98
N GLU A 358 48.43 54.48 -17.03
CA GLU A 358 49.90 54.53 -16.80
C GLU A 358 50.41 53.30 -16.00
N SER A 359 51.60 52.82 -16.38
CA SER A 359 52.72 52.23 -15.60
C SER A 359 52.60 51.16 -14.48
N GLU A 360 53.37 50.07 -14.69
CA GLU A 360 54.33 49.41 -13.74
C GLU A 360 53.82 48.54 -12.56
N GLU A 361 54.46 47.44 -12.11
CA GLU A 361 55.49 46.53 -12.69
C GLU A 361 55.52 45.15 -11.92
N ARG A 362 56.51 44.27 -12.21
CA ARG A 362 57.21 43.20 -11.42
C ARG A 362 56.53 42.40 -10.27
N GLN A 363 56.92 41.18 -9.87
CA GLN A 363 57.66 39.99 -10.37
C GLN A 363 58.01 39.10 -9.12
N SER A 364 57.87 37.76 -9.22
CA SER A 364 58.61 36.68 -8.50
C SER A 364 58.79 36.61 -6.94
N ARG A 365 58.39 35.45 -6.35
CA ARG A 365 59.09 34.48 -5.41
C ARG A 365 60.05 34.96 -4.27
N PRO A 366 60.37 34.14 -3.21
CA PRO A 366 59.82 32.85 -2.72
C PRO A 366 59.49 32.89 -1.19
N ALA A 367 59.86 31.89 -0.38
CA ALA A 367 59.50 31.72 1.05
C ALA A 367 60.67 31.26 1.96
N SER A 368 60.65 31.58 3.28
CA SER A 368 61.30 30.84 4.41
C SER A 368 61.22 31.56 5.79
N ASP A 369 60.97 30.80 6.88
CA ASP A 369 61.48 30.94 8.29
C ASP A 369 61.15 32.21 9.15
N ALA A 370 61.25 32.29 10.51
CA ALA A 370 61.68 31.34 11.57
C ALA A 370 61.19 31.66 13.03
N ILE A 371 61.04 30.60 13.88
CA ILE A 371 61.46 30.40 15.30
C ILE A 371 61.02 31.33 16.48
N SER A 372 60.36 30.73 17.51
CA SER A 372 60.66 30.75 18.99
C SER A 372 59.52 30.04 19.78
N ALA A 373 59.70 28.98 20.61
CA ALA A 373 60.36 28.85 21.94
C ALA A 373 59.56 29.55 23.10
N THR A 374 59.25 28.99 24.28
CA THR A 374 59.92 28.00 25.19
C THR A 374 59.01 27.36 26.29
N HIS A 375 59.36 26.16 26.83
CA HIS A 375 59.15 25.63 28.23
C HIS A 375 57.70 25.51 28.84
N SER A 376 57.34 24.60 29.79
CA SER A 376 58.08 23.54 30.52
C SER A 376 57.22 22.41 31.18
N THR A 377 57.78 21.19 31.26
CA THR A 377 57.69 20.12 32.32
C THR A 377 56.39 19.72 33.06
N HIS A 378 55.95 18.45 32.90
CA HIS A 378 55.90 17.33 33.90
C HIS A 378 55.08 16.16 33.27
N SER A 379 55.50 14.88 33.10
CA SER A 379 56.10 13.85 33.99
C SER A 379 55.13 13.41 35.11
N THR A 380 54.78 12.13 35.38
CA THR A 380 55.27 10.76 35.01
C THR A 380 54.08 9.77 35.11
N GLY A 381 54.09 8.49 34.69
CA GLY A 381 55.07 7.58 34.05
C GLY A 381 54.31 6.27 33.68
N SER A 382 54.67 5.46 32.68
CA SER A 382 55.95 4.79 32.37
C SER A 382 56.12 3.40 33.01
N SER A 383 55.64 2.36 32.32
CA SER A 383 56.43 1.15 31.98
C SER A 383 55.76 0.50 30.75
N LEU A 384 56.40 0.22 29.61
CA LEU A 384 57.69 -0.41 29.31
C LEU A 384 57.76 -1.88 29.76
N ASP A 385 58.10 -2.86 28.91
CA ASP A 385 58.24 -2.88 27.44
C ASP A 385 58.32 -4.36 26.96
N LEU A 386 58.69 -4.56 25.69
CA LEU A 386 59.27 -5.75 25.03
C LEU A 386 58.37 -6.57 24.10
N ARG A 387 58.85 -6.65 22.85
CA ARG A 387 58.46 -7.62 21.82
C ARG A 387 58.92 -9.03 22.18
N MET A 388 58.22 -10.05 21.68
CA MET A 388 58.72 -11.02 20.67
C MET A 388 57.70 -12.17 20.50
N SER A 389 57.47 -12.61 19.25
CA SER A 389 56.92 -13.95 18.97
C SER A 389 58.07 -14.97 18.99
N PRO A 390 57.86 -16.24 19.40
CA PRO A 390 57.48 -17.24 18.38
C PRO A 390 56.63 -18.43 18.87
N VAL A 391 56.11 -19.19 17.88
CA VAL A 391 55.83 -20.65 17.84
C VAL A 391 55.31 -21.34 19.11
N GLY A 392 54.07 -21.85 19.02
CA GLY A 392 53.35 -22.51 20.10
C GLY A 392 53.76 -23.92 20.51
N LEU A 393 52.99 -24.42 21.48
CA LEU A 393 52.92 -25.81 21.95
C LEU A 393 51.54 -26.01 22.60
N SER A 394 50.90 -27.16 22.39
CA SER A 394 49.64 -27.52 23.05
C SER A 394 49.89 -28.09 24.45
N PRO A 395 48.88 -28.05 25.34
CA PRO A 395 48.48 -29.29 25.99
C PRO A 395 46.96 -29.55 25.92
N VAL A 396 46.59 -30.83 25.90
CA VAL A 396 45.21 -31.30 26.03
C VAL A 396 44.84 -31.36 27.51
N SER A 397 43.63 -30.92 27.85
CA SER A 397 42.93 -31.28 29.11
C SER A 397 41.43 -31.40 28.84
N THR A 398 40.88 -32.60 29.02
CA THR A 398 39.47 -32.92 28.77
C THR A 398 38.57 -32.53 29.95
N THR A 399 37.49 -31.80 29.68
CA THR A 399 36.28 -31.79 30.50
C THR A 399 35.06 -32.02 29.62
N ASN A 400 34.17 -32.93 30.04
CA ASN A 400 33.00 -33.31 29.23
C ASN A 400 31.88 -32.28 29.38
N GLY A 401 31.79 -31.37 28.42
CA GLY A 401 30.59 -30.59 28.13
C GLY A 401 30.27 -30.70 26.63
N THR A 402 29.00 -30.88 26.27
CA THR A 402 28.57 -31.09 24.87
C THR A 402 28.59 -29.77 24.08
N ALA A 403 29.79 -29.24 23.85
CA ALA A 403 30.00 -28.04 23.05
C ALA A 403 29.75 -28.35 21.57
N VAL A 404 28.84 -27.59 20.94
CA VAL A 404 28.82 -27.46 19.48
C VAL A 404 30.16 -26.86 19.07
N GLY A 405 30.85 -27.48 18.12
CA GLY A 405 32.16 -27.02 17.66
C GLY A 405 32.11 -25.59 17.10
N PRO A 406 33.21 -24.83 17.14
CA PRO A 406 33.26 -23.51 16.52
C PRO A 406 32.96 -23.65 15.03
N MET A 407 31.89 -23.02 14.56
CA MET A 407 31.54 -22.95 13.14
C MET A 407 32.71 -22.36 12.35
N SER A 408 32.99 -22.89 11.16
CA SER A 408 33.98 -22.28 10.29
C SER A 408 33.52 -20.91 9.80
N GLU A 409 34.46 -20.03 9.45
CA GLU A 409 34.14 -18.69 8.94
C GLU A 409 33.28 -18.75 7.66
N SER A 410 33.45 -19.80 6.85
CA SER A 410 32.66 -20.07 5.64
C SER A 410 31.20 -20.45 5.97
N GLU A 411 30.97 -21.33 6.94
CA GLU A 411 29.62 -21.68 7.39
C GLU A 411 28.90 -20.48 8.02
N ASN A 412 29.64 -19.63 8.75
CA ASN A 412 29.10 -18.41 9.32
C ASN A 412 28.76 -17.37 8.23
N SER A 413 29.64 -17.16 7.25
CA SER A 413 29.40 -16.29 6.08
C SER A 413 28.14 -16.73 5.31
N SER A 414 28.06 -18.01 4.93
CA SER A 414 26.90 -18.61 4.25
C SER A 414 25.59 -18.41 5.04
N LYS A 415 25.62 -18.61 6.36
CA LYS A 415 24.47 -18.38 7.24
C LYS A 415 24.02 -16.90 7.26
N LEU A 416 24.95 -15.95 7.29
CA LEU A 416 24.62 -14.53 7.27
C LEU A 416 24.05 -14.09 5.92
N VAL A 417 24.65 -14.53 4.80
CA VAL A 417 24.09 -14.28 3.45
C VAL A 417 22.70 -14.91 3.32
N GLY A 418 22.47 -16.09 3.89
CA GLY A 418 21.13 -16.70 3.98
C GLY A 418 20.10 -15.84 4.71
N LEU A 419 20.49 -15.15 5.79
CA LEU A 419 19.61 -14.21 6.51
C LEU A 419 19.32 -12.93 5.70
N TYR A 420 20.27 -12.42 4.92
CA TYR A 420 20.02 -11.33 3.97
C TYR A 420 18.94 -11.74 2.94
N TYR A 421 19.02 -12.94 2.37
CA TYR A 421 18.00 -13.41 1.43
C TYR A 421 16.64 -13.65 2.10
N ALA A 422 16.61 -14.18 3.32
CA ALA A 422 15.37 -14.47 4.03
C ALA A 422 14.58 -13.23 4.53
N PHE A 423 15.22 -12.06 4.69
CA PHE A 423 14.61 -10.90 5.34
C PHE A 423 14.85 -9.54 4.68
N PHE A 424 15.66 -9.44 3.62
CA PHE A 424 15.97 -8.16 2.98
C PHE A 424 15.93 -8.20 1.45
N HIS A 425 16.29 -9.33 0.83
CA HIS A 425 16.46 -9.39 -0.62
C HIS A 425 15.17 -9.15 -1.42
N ASP A 426 14.05 -9.77 -1.04
CA ASP A 426 12.79 -9.64 -1.78
C ASP A 426 12.25 -8.19 -1.77
N ALA A 427 12.56 -7.43 -0.71
CA ALA A 427 12.30 -6.00 -0.65
C ALA A 427 13.35 -5.13 -1.39
N HIS A 428 14.51 -5.69 -1.76
CA HIS A 428 15.59 -4.98 -2.44
C HIS A 428 16.19 -5.83 -3.59
N PRO A 429 15.37 -6.29 -4.57
CA PRO A 429 15.73 -7.40 -5.45
C PRO A 429 16.57 -6.95 -6.65
N TYR A 430 17.67 -6.22 -6.40
CA TYR A 430 18.62 -5.76 -7.42
C TYR A 430 19.99 -6.45 -7.37
N VAL A 431 20.36 -7.06 -6.23
CA VAL A 431 21.46 -8.03 -6.15
C VAL A 431 21.08 -9.28 -6.97
N LEU A 432 22.04 -10.09 -7.42
CA LEU A 432 21.74 -11.38 -8.05
C LEU A 432 20.85 -12.25 -7.13
N PRO A 433 19.89 -13.05 -7.65
CA PRO A 433 19.15 -14.01 -6.84
C PRO A 433 20.09 -15.06 -6.24
N GLN A 434 19.77 -15.60 -5.06
CA GLN A 434 20.71 -16.42 -4.26
C GLN A 434 21.37 -17.56 -5.07
N ARG A 435 20.62 -18.23 -5.95
CA ARG A 435 21.14 -19.28 -6.85
C ARG A 435 22.25 -18.76 -7.77
N PHE A 436 22.04 -17.61 -8.39
CA PHE A 436 23.00 -17.00 -9.33
C PHE A 436 24.15 -16.30 -8.61
N LEU A 437 23.92 -15.77 -7.40
CA LEU A 437 25.00 -15.30 -6.53
C LEU A 437 25.93 -16.48 -6.19
N ASN A 438 25.40 -17.61 -5.72
CA ASN A 438 26.20 -18.79 -5.38
C ASN A 438 26.98 -19.34 -6.59
N GLN A 439 26.35 -19.42 -7.76
CA GLN A 439 27.04 -19.79 -9.00
C GLN A 439 28.18 -18.81 -9.37
N ARG A 440 28.01 -17.52 -9.11
CA ARG A 440 29.09 -16.54 -9.30
C ARG A 440 30.17 -16.66 -8.22
N LEU A 441 29.85 -17.02 -6.98
CA LEU A 441 30.86 -17.31 -5.95
C LEU A 441 31.74 -18.53 -6.30
N GLU A 442 31.17 -19.52 -6.99
CA GLU A 442 31.91 -20.68 -7.49
C GLU A 442 32.81 -20.34 -8.70
N ALA A 443 32.37 -19.42 -9.58
CA ALA A 443 33.06 -19.08 -10.84
C ALA A 443 34.03 -17.88 -10.75
N ASP A 444 33.65 -16.83 -10.00
CA ASP A 444 34.34 -15.55 -9.87
C ASP A 444 33.95 -14.88 -8.53
N SER A 445 34.46 -15.43 -7.42
CA SER A 445 34.30 -14.84 -6.09
C SER A 445 34.96 -13.46 -5.94
N ALA A 446 35.95 -13.13 -6.79
CA ALA A 446 36.70 -11.88 -6.72
C ALA A 446 35.82 -10.66 -7.09
N SER A 447 34.91 -10.79 -8.06
CA SER A 447 33.92 -9.74 -8.36
C SER A 447 33.00 -9.39 -7.19
N LEU A 448 32.66 -10.37 -6.34
CA LEU A 448 31.71 -10.21 -5.24
C LEU A 448 32.35 -9.76 -3.91
N GLN A 449 33.69 -9.57 -3.88
CA GLN A 449 34.45 -9.23 -2.66
C GLN A 449 33.95 -7.97 -1.92
N TYR A 450 33.35 -7.01 -2.64
CA TYR A 450 32.80 -5.79 -2.07
C TYR A 450 31.31 -5.90 -1.70
N VAL A 451 30.57 -6.81 -2.33
CA VAL A 451 29.15 -7.04 -2.07
C VAL A 451 28.95 -7.92 -0.85
N LEU A 452 29.71 -9.02 -0.74
CA LEU A 452 29.59 -9.99 0.35
C LEU A 452 29.61 -9.37 1.76
N PRO A 453 30.56 -8.48 2.13
CA PRO A 453 30.59 -7.91 3.47
C PRO A 453 29.33 -7.11 3.84
N VAL A 454 28.64 -6.54 2.84
CA VAL A 454 27.38 -5.82 3.04
C VAL A 454 26.22 -6.79 3.26
N LEU A 455 26.17 -7.89 2.50
CA LEU A 455 25.15 -8.94 2.69
C LEU A 455 25.35 -9.62 4.05
N GLU A 456 26.60 -9.91 4.43
CA GLU A 456 26.97 -10.43 5.75
C GLU A 456 26.60 -9.46 6.88
N PHE A 457 26.84 -8.16 6.70
CA PHE A 457 26.45 -7.12 7.66
C PHE A 457 24.92 -7.07 7.86
N ILE A 458 24.14 -6.96 6.78
CA ILE A 458 22.67 -6.96 6.87
C ILE A 458 22.15 -8.25 7.49
N GLY A 459 22.67 -9.41 7.07
CA GLY A 459 22.35 -10.69 7.68
C GLY A 459 22.66 -10.76 9.17
N SER A 460 23.72 -10.08 9.63
CA SER A 460 24.07 -9.99 11.05
C SER A 460 23.08 -9.17 11.89
N LEU A 461 22.30 -8.28 11.27
CA LEU A 461 21.25 -7.52 11.96
C LEU A 461 20.08 -8.43 12.37
N PHE A 462 19.81 -9.50 11.62
CA PHE A 462 18.81 -10.53 11.93
C PHE A 462 19.38 -11.68 12.78
N ALA A 463 20.70 -11.74 12.99
CA ALA A 463 21.35 -12.80 13.76
C ALA A 463 21.38 -12.51 15.27
N GLN A 464 21.00 -13.49 16.09
CA GLN A 464 20.95 -13.36 17.55
C GLN A 464 22.33 -13.30 18.25
N THR A 465 23.40 -13.72 17.56
CA THR A 465 24.72 -13.98 18.18
C THR A 465 25.88 -13.24 17.51
N SER A 466 25.61 -12.35 16.56
CA SER A 466 26.65 -11.70 15.74
C SER A 466 26.98 -10.29 16.25
N SER A 467 28.25 -9.89 16.18
CA SER A 467 28.68 -8.53 16.52
C SER A 467 28.30 -7.55 15.43
N LYS A 468 27.05 -7.08 15.44
CA LYS A 468 26.46 -6.17 14.43
C LYS A 468 27.40 -5.01 14.06
N LYS A 469 27.98 -4.36 15.08
CA LYS A 469 28.91 -3.23 14.89
C LYS A 469 30.23 -3.64 14.22
N ALA A 470 30.85 -4.77 14.60
CA ALA A 470 32.08 -5.22 13.94
C ALA A 470 31.84 -5.63 12.48
N MET A 471 30.64 -6.11 12.15
CA MET A 471 30.24 -6.36 10.76
C MET A 471 30.01 -5.07 9.95
N GLN A 472 29.44 -4.03 10.58
CA GLN A 472 29.37 -2.69 9.99
C GLN A 472 30.77 -2.14 9.71
N GLU A 473 31.64 -2.12 10.74
CA GLU A 473 33.02 -1.66 10.62
C GLU A 473 33.80 -2.43 9.54
N ARG A 474 33.57 -3.75 9.38
CA ARG A 474 34.13 -4.55 8.28
C ARG A 474 33.66 -4.09 6.91
N ALA A 475 32.36 -3.80 6.73
CA ALA A 475 31.84 -3.27 5.48
C ALA A 475 32.37 -1.85 5.17
N GLU A 476 32.44 -0.98 6.18
CA GLU A 476 32.98 0.38 6.07
C GLU A 476 34.45 0.38 5.64
N ASN A 477 35.30 -0.39 6.32
CA ASN A 477 36.73 -0.47 6.02
C ASN A 477 37.02 -1.07 4.63
N ILE A 478 36.08 -1.82 4.04
CA ILE A 478 36.20 -2.40 2.70
C ILE A 478 35.66 -1.45 1.62
N LEU A 479 34.55 -0.74 1.87
CA LEU A 479 33.92 0.13 0.88
C LEU A 479 34.47 1.55 0.88
N LEU A 480 34.81 2.13 2.04
CA LEU A 480 35.10 3.56 2.17
C LEU A 480 36.56 3.93 1.87
N VAL A 481 37.36 2.98 1.36
CA VAL A 481 38.68 3.25 0.79
C VAL A 481 38.58 4.09 -0.48
N ASP A 482 39.52 5.01 -0.71
CA ASP A 482 39.52 5.90 -1.88
C ASP A 482 39.53 5.12 -3.21
N SER A 483 40.31 4.04 -3.28
CA SER A 483 40.57 3.24 -4.47
C SER A 483 39.57 2.09 -4.70
N LEU A 484 38.30 2.26 -4.33
CA LEU A 484 37.24 1.30 -4.66
C LEU A 484 37.05 1.26 -6.19
N PRO A 485 37.10 0.08 -6.86
CA PRO A 485 37.09 0.02 -8.32
C PRO A 485 35.73 0.41 -8.90
N ASP A 486 35.75 1.18 -9.99
CA ASP A 486 34.55 1.65 -10.70
C ASP A 486 33.91 0.51 -11.52
N ASN A 487 32.89 -0.15 -10.96
CA ASN A 487 32.15 -1.23 -11.61
C ASN A 487 30.73 -1.41 -10.99
N GLY A 488 29.89 -2.23 -11.62
CA GLY A 488 28.51 -2.45 -11.19
C GLY A 488 28.36 -3.05 -9.78
N PHE A 489 29.24 -3.97 -9.37
CA PHE A 489 29.22 -4.56 -8.02
C PHE A 489 29.61 -3.54 -6.94
N SER A 490 30.53 -2.62 -7.22
CA SER A 490 30.89 -1.53 -6.30
C SER A 490 29.73 -0.52 -6.13
N VAL A 491 29.01 -0.17 -7.21
CA VAL A 491 27.78 0.64 -7.12
C VAL A 491 26.72 -0.07 -6.29
N GLN A 492 26.49 -1.36 -6.58
CA GLN A 492 25.52 -2.20 -5.90
C GLN A 492 25.83 -2.34 -4.40
N ALA A 493 27.10 -2.52 -4.03
CA ALA A 493 27.53 -2.59 -2.64
C ALA A 493 27.34 -1.25 -1.90
N LEU A 494 27.74 -0.13 -2.50
CA LEU A 494 27.53 1.20 -1.91
C LEU A 494 26.05 1.53 -1.74
N LEU A 495 25.19 1.21 -2.72
CA LEU A 495 23.74 1.38 -2.64
C LEU A 495 23.14 0.56 -1.49
N THR A 496 23.46 -0.74 -1.44
CA THR A 496 22.98 -1.66 -0.40
C THR A 496 23.41 -1.18 0.99
N PHE A 497 24.67 -0.74 1.11
CA PHE A 497 25.24 -0.25 2.36
C PHE A 497 24.64 1.09 2.80
N ALA A 498 24.39 2.03 1.87
CA ALA A 498 23.72 3.30 2.18
C ALA A 498 22.33 3.10 2.79
N ILE A 499 21.54 2.13 2.28
CA ILE A 499 20.21 1.80 2.80
C ILE A 499 20.30 1.19 4.21
N ALA A 500 21.27 0.30 4.45
CA ALA A 500 21.51 -0.27 5.77
C ALA A 500 21.94 0.79 6.79
N VAL A 501 22.92 1.64 6.45
CA VAL A 501 23.44 2.72 7.31
C VAL A 501 22.36 3.77 7.61
N HIS A 502 21.47 4.09 6.66
CA HIS A 502 20.29 4.93 6.90
C HIS A 502 19.40 4.32 7.99
N SER A 503 19.15 3.01 7.88
CA SER A 503 18.28 2.24 8.78
C SER A 503 18.92 1.97 10.16
N CYS A 504 20.26 2.09 10.23
CA CYS A 504 21.04 2.16 11.47
C CYS A 504 21.09 3.56 12.11
N ASP A 505 20.28 4.52 11.63
CA ASP A 505 20.08 5.89 12.15
C ASP A 505 21.13 6.94 11.70
N GLU A 506 22.02 6.59 10.75
CA GLU A 506 23.15 7.44 10.32
C GLU A 506 22.91 8.22 9.01
N PHE A 507 21.79 8.96 8.92
CA PHE A 507 21.30 9.66 7.71
C PHE A 507 22.34 10.49 6.92
N THR A 508 23.34 11.08 7.58
CA THR A 508 24.39 11.88 6.91
C THR A 508 25.50 11.01 6.32
N ASN A 509 25.91 9.96 7.02
CA ASN A 509 26.86 8.96 6.50
C ASN A 509 26.24 8.23 5.30
N ALA A 510 25.03 7.70 5.49
CA ALA A 510 24.21 7.05 4.46
C ALA A 510 24.09 7.88 3.17
N ARG A 511 23.87 9.20 3.28
CA ARG A 511 23.78 10.07 2.11
C ARG A 511 25.13 10.24 1.40
N SER A 512 26.24 10.38 2.13
CA SER A 512 27.58 10.45 1.54
C SER A 512 27.92 9.18 0.73
N ILE A 513 27.57 8.01 1.27
CA ILE A 513 27.74 6.71 0.62
C ILE A 513 26.89 6.65 -0.67
N LEU A 514 25.63 7.11 -0.61
CA LEU A 514 24.73 7.16 -1.78
C LEU A 514 25.22 8.15 -2.85
N ASP A 515 25.68 9.34 -2.47
CA ASP A 515 26.25 10.33 -3.41
C ASP A 515 27.48 9.77 -4.13
N ARG A 516 28.29 8.94 -3.45
CA ARG A 516 29.40 8.21 -4.06
C ARG A 516 28.92 7.11 -5.03
N ALA A 517 27.88 6.36 -4.67
CA ALA A 517 27.26 5.38 -5.55
C ALA A 517 26.73 6.02 -6.84
N ILE A 518 26.04 7.16 -6.72
CA ILE A 518 25.54 7.98 -7.84
C ILE A 518 26.70 8.43 -8.74
N GLN A 519 27.76 9.01 -8.16
CA GLN A 519 28.93 9.47 -8.93
C GLN A 519 29.67 8.33 -9.65
N MET A 520 29.73 7.13 -9.06
CA MET A 520 30.33 5.95 -9.69
C MET A 520 29.42 5.43 -10.82
N ALA A 521 28.11 5.30 -10.59
CA ALA A 521 27.13 4.83 -11.58
C ALA A 521 27.14 5.69 -12.85
N LEU A 522 27.16 7.02 -12.71
CA LEU A 522 27.22 7.95 -13.83
C LEU A 522 28.59 7.91 -14.56
N ARG A 523 29.69 7.62 -13.84
CA ARG A 523 31.03 7.52 -14.44
C ARG A 523 31.22 6.27 -15.30
N ILE A 524 30.56 5.17 -14.93
CA ILE A 524 30.54 3.93 -15.71
C ILE A 524 29.37 3.85 -16.70
N ASP A 525 28.60 4.94 -16.85
CA ASP A 525 27.41 5.03 -17.72
C ASP A 525 26.32 3.98 -17.42
N MET A 526 26.16 3.59 -16.15
CA MET A 526 25.10 2.65 -15.70
C MET A 526 23.69 3.17 -16.02
N ASN A 527 23.55 4.47 -16.28
CA ASN A 527 22.35 5.12 -16.79
C ASN A 527 21.98 4.78 -18.26
N SER A 528 22.71 3.91 -18.99
CA SER A 528 22.41 3.52 -20.37
C SER A 528 21.99 2.04 -20.54
N GLU A 529 21.15 1.77 -21.54
CA GLU A 529 20.84 0.40 -21.98
C GLU A 529 22.13 -0.38 -22.30
N THR A 530 23.07 0.30 -22.97
CA THR A 530 24.36 -0.26 -23.39
C THR A 530 25.24 -0.74 -22.24
N PHE A 531 25.16 -0.14 -21.06
CA PHE A 531 25.89 -0.64 -19.89
C PHE A 531 25.39 -2.02 -19.47
N ALA A 532 24.07 -2.19 -19.35
CA ALA A 532 23.46 -3.43 -18.89
C ALA A 532 23.75 -4.61 -19.84
N THR A 533 23.73 -4.37 -21.16
CA THR A 533 24.07 -5.40 -22.15
C THR A 533 25.56 -5.71 -22.21
N SER A 534 26.43 -4.70 -22.15
CA SER A 534 27.88 -4.88 -22.31
C SER A 534 28.54 -5.50 -21.07
N ASN A 535 28.08 -5.12 -19.88
CA ASN A 535 28.57 -5.63 -18.60
C ASN A 535 27.76 -6.83 -18.10
N GLY A 536 26.82 -7.35 -18.89
CA GLY A 536 26.05 -8.56 -18.57
C GLY A 536 26.84 -9.85 -18.71
N GLU A 537 28.06 -9.84 -19.26
CA GLU A 537 28.94 -11.01 -19.43
C GLU A 537 28.30 -12.19 -20.20
N GLY A 538 27.27 -11.92 -21.02
CA GLY A 538 26.45 -12.94 -21.67
C GLY A 538 25.34 -13.55 -20.79
N SER A 539 25.29 -13.21 -19.50
CA SER A 539 24.22 -13.58 -18.57
C SER A 539 23.08 -12.56 -18.60
N ALA A 540 21.90 -12.98 -19.05
CA ALA A 540 20.69 -12.16 -19.02
C ALA A 540 20.31 -11.72 -17.59
N VAL A 541 20.58 -12.57 -16.59
CA VAL A 541 20.32 -12.29 -15.17
C VAL A 541 21.26 -11.20 -14.63
N LEU A 542 22.52 -11.18 -15.07
CA LEU A 542 23.46 -10.12 -14.69
C LEU A 542 23.10 -8.78 -15.34
N ALA A 543 22.66 -8.80 -16.61
CA ALA A 543 22.12 -7.61 -17.28
C ALA A 543 20.84 -7.08 -16.59
N GLU A 544 20.01 -7.97 -16.02
CA GLU A 544 18.82 -7.61 -15.23
C GLU A 544 19.19 -7.03 -13.86
N SER A 545 20.18 -7.61 -13.15
CA SER A 545 20.80 -7.05 -11.94
C SER A 545 21.26 -5.59 -12.16
N TRP A 546 21.86 -5.28 -13.32
CA TRP A 546 22.27 -3.92 -13.68
C TRP A 546 21.10 -2.96 -13.91
N ARG A 547 20.05 -3.38 -14.65
CA ARG A 547 18.83 -2.57 -14.82
C ARG A 547 18.19 -2.24 -13.46
N ARG A 548 18.06 -3.26 -12.61
CA ARG A 548 17.47 -3.13 -11.26
C ARG A 548 18.32 -2.26 -10.34
N THR A 549 19.65 -2.39 -10.39
CA THR A 549 20.59 -1.57 -9.59
C THR A 549 20.50 -0.08 -9.98
N TRP A 550 20.45 0.25 -11.27
CA TRP A 550 20.23 1.62 -11.72
C TRP A 550 18.90 2.19 -11.22
N TRP A 551 17.81 1.47 -11.44
CA TRP A 551 16.47 1.96 -11.11
C TRP A 551 16.24 2.07 -9.60
N TYR A 552 16.82 1.17 -8.79
CA TYR A 552 16.78 1.28 -7.33
C TYR A 552 17.67 2.42 -6.80
N LEU A 553 18.80 2.72 -7.47
CA LEU A 553 19.64 3.88 -7.16
C LEU A 553 18.90 5.21 -7.43
N TYR A 554 18.20 5.31 -8.57
CA TYR A 554 17.31 6.44 -8.89
C TYR A 554 16.23 6.63 -7.81
N LEU A 555 15.57 5.55 -7.41
CA LEU A 555 14.56 5.59 -6.35
C LEU A 555 15.12 6.04 -5.00
N THR A 556 16.26 5.48 -4.60
CA THR A 556 16.88 5.75 -3.29
C THR A 556 17.34 7.20 -3.18
N ASP A 557 17.85 7.79 -4.27
CA ASP A 557 18.19 9.22 -4.33
C ASP A 557 16.96 10.11 -4.12
N GLY A 558 15.84 9.79 -4.77
CA GLY A 558 14.56 10.47 -4.57
C GLY A 558 14.01 10.33 -3.15
N ILE A 559 13.97 9.10 -2.61
CA ILE A 559 13.46 8.79 -1.27
C ILE A 559 14.31 9.47 -0.18
N PHE A 560 15.64 9.37 -0.24
CA PHE A 560 16.53 10.06 0.71
C PHE A 560 16.38 11.58 0.64
N SER A 561 16.14 12.12 -0.56
CA SER A 561 15.91 13.56 -0.75
C SER A 561 14.56 14.01 -0.18
N GLY A 562 13.50 13.21 -0.32
CA GLY A 562 12.20 13.45 0.31
C GLY A 562 12.24 13.39 1.84
N ILE A 563 12.91 12.38 2.40
CA ILE A 563 13.13 12.22 3.86
C ILE A 563 13.94 13.41 4.42
N ARG A 564 14.91 13.94 3.66
CA ARG A 564 15.70 15.12 4.05
C ARG A 564 15.12 16.45 3.53
N HIS A 565 13.85 16.44 3.11
CA HIS A 565 13.04 17.59 2.67
C HIS A 565 13.74 18.50 1.65
N ARG A 566 14.46 17.90 0.70
CA ARG A 566 15.02 18.56 -0.48
C ARG A 566 13.95 18.69 -1.56
N THR A 567 14.00 19.78 -2.34
CA THR A 567 13.05 20.05 -3.43
C THR A 567 13.46 19.46 -4.79
N SER A 568 14.60 18.75 -4.83
CA SER A 568 15.04 17.93 -5.97
C SER A 568 16.06 16.88 -5.48
N PHE A 569 16.40 15.94 -6.37
CA PHE A 569 17.44 14.91 -6.17
C PHE A 569 18.40 14.88 -7.36
N ALA A 570 19.59 14.29 -7.20
CA ALA A 570 20.69 14.42 -8.15
C ALA A 570 20.42 13.71 -9.49
N LEU A 571 19.77 12.54 -9.45
CA LEU A 571 19.45 11.73 -10.61
C LEU A 571 18.18 12.19 -11.37
N ARG A 572 17.38 13.11 -10.82
CA ARG A 572 16.06 13.49 -11.34
C ARG A 572 16.05 13.85 -12.82
N ASP A 573 16.99 14.72 -13.21
CA ASP A 573 17.07 15.33 -14.53
C ASP A 573 18.17 14.68 -15.42
N ILE A 574 18.74 13.55 -14.96
CA ILE A 574 19.67 12.73 -15.75
C ILE A 574 18.89 11.95 -16.81
N LYS A 575 19.29 12.06 -18.09
CA LYS A 575 18.75 11.20 -19.14
C LYS A 575 19.18 9.75 -18.88
N SER A 576 18.21 8.84 -18.88
CA SER A 576 18.45 7.41 -18.96
C SER A 576 17.63 6.78 -20.09
N ASP A 577 18.15 5.69 -20.66
CA ASP A 577 17.44 4.79 -21.57
C ASP A 577 17.51 3.32 -21.08
N VAL A 578 17.83 3.10 -19.80
CA VAL A 578 17.79 1.79 -19.16
C VAL A 578 16.37 1.25 -19.17
N ASN A 579 16.13 0.13 -19.84
CA ASN A 579 14.81 -0.51 -19.87
C ASN A 579 14.32 -0.92 -18.47
N LEU A 580 13.01 -1.03 -18.32
CA LEU A 580 12.33 -1.39 -17.09
C LEU A 580 12.58 -2.86 -16.70
N PRO A 581 12.76 -3.18 -15.40
CA PRO A 581 12.97 -4.55 -14.93
C PRO A 581 11.81 -5.52 -15.21
N CYS A 582 12.11 -6.81 -15.29
CA CYS A 582 11.12 -7.89 -15.38
C CYS A 582 10.44 -8.17 -14.03
N GLU A 583 9.53 -9.15 -13.97
CA GLU A 583 8.97 -9.62 -12.69
C GLU A 583 10.02 -10.37 -11.85
N ASP A 584 9.83 -10.40 -10.53
CA ASP A 584 10.76 -11.08 -9.63
C ASP A 584 10.74 -12.60 -9.81
N ALA A 585 9.63 -13.18 -10.27
CA ALA A 585 9.57 -14.60 -10.65
C ALA A 585 10.45 -14.93 -11.87
N ASP A 586 10.49 -14.04 -12.87
CA ASP A 586 11.37 -14.18 -14.04
C ASP A 586 12.83 -14.03 -13.61
N TYR A 587 13.13 -13.03 -12.78
CA TYR A 587 14.47 -12.76 -12.27
C TYR A 587 15.01 -13.93 -11.44
N ASN A 588 14.23 -14.42 -10.46
CA ASN A 588 14.60 -15.55 -9.60
C ASN A 588 14.73 -16.87 -10.36
N SER A 589 13.92 -17.09 -11.40
CA SER A 589 14.03 -18.30 -12.24
C SER A 589 15.15 -18.22 -13.28
N GLY A 590 15.55 -17.00 -13.67
CA GLY A 590 16.53 -16.69 -14.70
C GLY A 590 15.94 -16.59 -16.12
N ASN A 591 14.63 -16.74 -16.28
CA ASN A 591 13.93 -16.70 -17.57
C ASN A 591 13.62 -15.25 -18.00
N ILE A 592 14.65 -14.42 -18.11
CA ILE A 592 14.49 -12.98 -18.31
C ILE A 592 13.77 -12.69 -19.65
N PRO A 593 12.58 -12.06 -19.65
CA PRO A 593 11.85 -11.70 -20.86
C PRO A 593 12.51 -10.53 -21.60
N ARG A 594 11.94 -10.16 -22.76
CA ARG A 594 12.23 -8.85 -23.36
C ARG A 594 11.84 -7.75 -22.35
N PRO A 595 12.75 -6.86 -21.95
CA PRO A 595 12.39 -5.75 -21.07
C PRO A 595 11.61 -4.67 -21.85
N TYR A 596 10.77 -3.91 -21.15
CA TYR A 596 10.02 -2.80 -21.73
C TYR A 596 10.79 -1.49 -21.63
N THR A 597 10.65 -0.64 -22.65
CA THR A 597 11.16 0.74 -22.59
C THR A 597 10.29 1.61 -21.67
N LEU A 598 10.87 2.69 -21.14
CA LEU A 598 10.11 3.70 -20.42
C LEU A 598 9.09 4.43 -21.32
N GLU A 599 9.32 4.47 -22.64
CA GLU A 599 8.38 5.06 -23.62
C GLU A 599 7.13 4.17 -23.83
N GLU A 600 7.29 2.84 -23.87
CA GLU A 600 6.17 1.89 -23.93
C GLU A 600 5.29 1.99 -22.66
N TYR A 601 5.90 2.12 -21.48
CA TYR A 601 5.16 2.32 -20.23
C TYR A 601 4.47 3.69 -20.15
N ASN A 602 5.13 4.77 -20.59
CA ASN A 602 4.57 6.13 -20.62
C ASN A 602 3.54 6.37 -21.75
N SER A 603 3.28 5.37 -22.58
CA SER A 603 2.28 5.41 -23.66
C SER A 603 1.21 4.31 -23.52
N ARG A 604 1.16 3.64 -22.36
CA ARG A 604 0.35 2.43 -22.13
C ARG A 604 -1.15 2.63 -22.34
N GLU A 605 -1.66 3.83 -22.10
CA GLU A 605 -3.06 4.22 -22.33
C GLU A 605 -3.42 4.33 -23.82
N PHE A 606 -2.43 4.30 -24.72
CA PHE A 606 -2.59 4.30 -26.18
C PHE A 606 -2.20 2.96 -26.82
N ALA A 607 -1.85 1.94 -26.02
CA ALA A 607 -1.58 0.60 -26.53
C ALA A 607 -2.88 -0.06 -27.05
N GLY A 608 -2.76 -0.83 -28.13
CA GLY A 608 -3.88 -1.59 -28.69
C GLY A 608 -4.18 -2.90 -27.94
N ASP A 609 -3.22 -3.39 -27.17
CA ASP A 609 -3.25 -4.61 -26.36
C ASP A 609 -2.92 -4.28 -24.90
N GLU A 610 -3.38 -5.08 -23.94
CA GLU A 610 -3.14 -4.88 -22.50
C GLU A 610 -1.67 -5.20 -22.14
N LEU A 611 -0.81 -4.18 -22.13
CA LEU A 611 0.59 -4.32 -21.72
C LEU A 611 0.71 -4.59 -20.22
N LYS A 612 1.26 -5.75 -19.85
CA LYS A 612 1.54 -6.12 -18.46
C LYS A 612 2.98 -5.78 -18.08
N PHE A 613 3.13 -4.93 -17.07
CA PHE A 613 4.40 -4.46 -16.53
C PHE A 613 4.66 -5.04 -15.13
N SER A 614 5.93 -5.09 -14.73
CA SER A 614 6.35 -5.65 -13.44
C SER A 614 6.02 -4.74 -12.25
N SER A 615 5.98 -5.31 -11.04
CA SER A 615 5.84 -4.50 -9.81
C SER A 615 6.96 -3.47 -9.67
N PHE A 616 8.16 -3.81 -10.13
CA PHE A 616 9.31 -2.89 -10.16
C PHE A 616 9.10 -1.73 -11.14
N ALA A 617 8.47 -1.96 -12.30
CA ALA A 617 8.15 -0.89 -13.26
C ALA A 617 7.16 0.14 -12.68
N TYR A 618 6.12 -0.32 -11.97
CA TYR A 618 5.19 0.58 -11.26
C TYR A 618 5.90 1.35 -10.12
N LEU A 619 6.83 0.71 -9.41
CA LEU A 619 7.66 1.35 -8.39
C LEU A 619 8.58 2.44 -8.99
N VAL A 620 9.13 2.22 -10.19
CA VAL A 620 9.93 3.20 -10.94
C VAL A 620 9.12 4.45 -11.35
N ASP A 621 7.88 4.28 -11.81
CA ASP A 621 7.00 5.41 -12.12
C ASP A 621 6.77 6.29 -10.89
N LEU A 622 6.53 5.71 -9.72
CA LEU A 622 6.45 6.46 -8.46
C LEU A 622 7.76 7.20 -8.14
N GLY A 623 8.93 6.66 -8.50
CA GLY A 623 10.21 7.38 -8.44
C GLY A 623 10.21 8.68 -9.26
N HIS A 624 9.60 8.68 -10.45
CA HIS A 624 9.39 9.91 -11.22
C HIS A 624 8.33 10.84 -10.58
N VAL A 625 7.31 10.28 -9.93
CA VAL A 625 6.31 11.06 -9.17
C VAL A 625 6.91 11.71 -7.92
N VAL A 626 7.86 11.07 -7.22
CA VAL A 626 8.63 11.68 -6.11
C VAL A 626 9.22 13.01 -6.57
N GLY A 627 9.86 13.05 -7.73
CA GLY A 627 10.49 14.26 -8.28
C GLY A 627 9.50 15.40 -8.51
N ALA A 628 8.29 15.10 -8.98
CA ALA A 628 7.22 16.09 -9.11
C ALA A 628 6.77 16.60 -7.72
N VAL A 629 6.41 15.69 -6.81
CA VAL A 629 5.84 15.99 -5.48
C VAL A 629 6.81 16.81 -4.62
N ILE A 630 8.08 16.40 -4.48
CA ILE A 630 9.02 17.12 -3.60
C ILE A 630 9.34 18.53 -4.11
N SER A 631 9.21 18.78 -5.42
CA SER A 631 9.54 20.06 -6.04
C SER A 631 8.53 21.19 -5.77
N LEU A 632 7.35 20.84 -5.25
CA LEU A 632 6.40 21.80 -4.68
C LEU A 632 6.85 22.35 -3.31
N GLY A 633 7.70 21.61 -2.59
CA GLY A 633 8.08 21.93 -1.22
C GLY A 633 6.93 21.80 -0.20
N SER A 634 7.20 22.23 1.03
CA SER A 634 6.25 22.20 2.17
C SER A 634 5.46 23.50 2.38
N GLU A 635 5.69 24.54 1.58
CA GLU A 635 4.97 25.82 1.66
C GLU A 635 3.95 25.95 0.52
N PRO A 636 2.64 26.03 0.82
CA PRO A 636 1.61 26.31 -0.18
C PRO A 636 1.77 27.72 -0.78
N ARG A 637 1.58 27.83 -2.09
CA ARG A 637 1.50 29.13 -2.80
C ARG A 637 0.05 29.52 -3.14
N GLY A 638 -0.88 28.58 -3.02
CA GLY A 638 -2.34 28.73 -3.09
C GLY A 638 -3.02 27.36 -2.97
N ALA A 639 -4.35 27.31 -2.86
CA ALA A 639 -5.10 26.05 -2.81
C ALA A 639 -4.79 25.10 -3.98
N PHE A 640 -4.94 25.57 -5.22
CA PHE A 640 -4.89 24.75 -6.43
C PHE A 640 -3.81 25.23 -7.41
N GLU A 641 -2.55 25.12 -6.99
CA GLU A 641 -1.39 25.35 -7.86
C GLU A 641 -1.42 24.40 -9.08
N PRO A 642 -1.16 24.84 -10.32
CA PRO A 642 -1.17 23.95 -11.50
C PRO A 642 -0.22 22.75 -11.37
N GLU A 643 0.92 22.96 -10.71
CA GLU A 643 1.93 21.95 -10.42
C GLU A 643 1.43 20.93 -9.37
N LEU A 644 0.63 21.36 -8.39
CA LEU A 644 -0.04 20.49 -7.41
C LEU A 644 -1.08 19.60 -8.10
N VAL A 645 -1.93 20.20 -8.95
CA VAL A 645 -2.94 19.46 -9.73
C VAL A 645 -2.27 18.45 -10.67
N SER A 646 -1.13 18.81 -11.28
CA SER A 646 -0.31 17.92 -12.10
C SER A 646 0.31 16.76 -11.31
N ALA A 647 0.80 17.01 -10.08
CA ALA A 647 1.34 15.96 -9.21
C ALA A 647 0.25 15.02 -8.67
N ASP A 648 -0.92 15.55 -8.29
CA ASP A 648 -2.08 14.78 -7.85
C ASP A 648 -2.63 13.92 -9.00
N ALA A 649 -2.74 14.49 -10.21
CA ALA A 649 -3.15 13.75 -11.41
C ALA A 649 -2.17 12.61 -11.75
N ARG A 650 -0.86 12.76 -11.49
CA ARG A 650 0.12 11.66 -11.66
C ARG A 650 -0.13 10.53 -10.65
N LEU A 651 -0.37 10.83 -9.38
CA LEU A 651 -0.70 9.84 -8.36
C LEU A 651 -2.01 9.10 -8.70
N MET A 652 -3.05 9.85 -9.12
CA MET A 652 -4.33 9.25 -9.51
C MET A 652 -4.21 8.42 -10.80
N ASN A 653 -3.44 8.86 -11.80
CA ASN A 653 -3.19 8.07 -13.01
C ASN A 653 -2.41 6.79 -12.70
N TRP A 654 -1.39 6.83 -11.83
CA TRP A 654 -0.62 5.65 -11.44
C TRP A 654 -1.55 4.55 -10.94
N ILE A 655 -2.50 4.89 -10.07
CA ILE A 655 -3.41 3.91 -9.48
C ILE A 655 -4.58 3.52 -10.40
N MET A 656 -5.09 4.44 -11.22
CA MET A 656 -6.15 4.14 -12.20
C MET A 656 -5.68 3.22 -13.33
N TYR A 657 -4.38 3.21 -13.66
CA TYR A 657 -3.79 2.30 -14.64
C TYR A 657 -3.04 1.11 -14.00
N LEU A 658 -3.24 0.84 -12.71
CA LEU A 658 -2.67 -0.34 -12.04
C LEU A 658 -3.58 -1.57 -12.29
N PRO A 659 -3.10 -2.67 -12.91
CA PRO A 659 -3.90 -3.88 -13.14
C PRO A 659 -4.40 -4.50 -11.83
N LYS A 660 -5.55 -5.16 -11.85
CA LYS A 660 -6.20 -5.71 -10.63
C LYS A 660 -5.29 -6.68 -9.87
N GLU A 661 -4.46 -7.44 -10.59
CA GLU A 661 -3.47 -8.36 -10.03
C GLU A 661 -2.37 -7.63 -9.24
N LYS A 662 -2.06 -6.37 -9.60
CA LYS A 662 -1.07 -5.50 -8.93
C LYS A 662 -1.68 -4.51 -7.93
N GLN A 663 -3.00 -4.32 -7.96
CA GLN A 663 -3.73 -3.66 -6.87
C GLN A 663 -3.75 -4.52 -5.58
N LEU A 664 -3.33 -5.78 -5.67
CA LEU A 664 -3.24 -6.75 -4.58
C LEU A 664 -1.79 -7.00 -4.19
N VAL A 665 -1.45 -6.68 -2.95
CA VAL A 665 -0.10 -6.88 -2.40
C VAL A 665 0.17 -8.35 -1.99
N VAL A 666 -0.88 -9.16 -1.84
CA VAL A 666 -0.79 -10.57 -1.42
C VAL A 666 -0.95 -11.47 -2.65
N GLU A 667 0.13 -12.15 -3.02
CA GLU A 667 0.13 -13.12 -4.14
C GLU A 667 -0.47 -14.46 -3.70
N ASP A 668 -0.04 -14.95 -2.53
CA ASP A 668 -0.40 -16.24 -1.95
C ASP A 668 -0.62 -16.07 -0.42
N PRO A 669 -1.34 -16.98 0.27
CA PRO A 669 -1.56 -16.91 1.71
C PRO A 669 -0.25 -16.91 2.52
N GLY A 670 0.20 -15.72 2.93
CA GLY A 670 1.47 -15.50 3.65
C GLY A 670 2.65 -15.08 2.78
N LYS A 671 2.47 -14.86 1.46
CA LYS A 671 3.47 -14.27 0.56
C LYS A 671 3.00 -12.90 0.08
N VAL A 672 3.85 -11.90 0.30
CA VAL A 672 3.64 -10.50 -0.08
C VAL A 672 4.59 -10.16 -1.22
N ASP A 673 4.08 -9.46 -2.24
CA ASP A 673 4.91 -8.77 -3.23
C ASP A 673 5.54 -7.56 -2.53
N GLU A 674 6.77 -7.73 -2.02
CA GLU A 674 7.50 -6.71 -1.25
C GLU A 674 7.84 -5.46 -2.10
N VAL A 675 7.86 -5.58 -3.43
CA VAL A 675 8.09 -4.46 -4.36
C VAL A 675 6.80 -3.64 -4.53
N MET A 676 5.65 -4.30 -4.67
CA MET A 676 4.34 -3.65 -4.74
C MET A 676 3.88 -3.12 -3.37
N PHE A 677 4.25 -3.80 -2.27
CA PHE A 677 4.11 -3.27 -0.91
C PHE A 677 4.80 -1.91 -0.79
N GLN A 678 6.05 -1.81 -1.25
CA GLN A 678 6.80 -0.55 -1.26
C GLN A 678 6.20 0.48 -2.22
N ALA A 679 5.69 0.07 -3.38
CA ALA A 679 5.03 0.98 -4.31
C ALA A 679 3.78 1.61 -3.66
N ILE A 680 2.90 0.80 -3.07
CA ILE A 680 1.67 1.30 -2.43
C ILE A 680 1.98 2.08 -1.13
N MET A 681 3.03 1.70 -0.40
CA MET A 681 3.57 2.49 0.73
C MET A 681 4.06 3.88 0.27
N LEU A 682 4.83 3.93 -0.82
CA LEU A 682 5.38 5.16 -1.39
C LEU A 682 4.28 6.05 -1.98
N TYR A 683 3.31 5.49 -2.71
CA TYR A 683 2.13 6.19 -3.20
C TYR A 683 1.34 6.86 -2.07
N ASN A 684 1.03 6.13 -0.99
CA ASN A 684 0.32 6.68 0.16
C ASN A 684 1.16 7.76 0.89
N THR A 685 2.46 7.52 1.05
CA THR A 685 3.40 8.49 1.63
C THR A 685 3.46 9.79 0.81
N LEU A 686 3.50 9.69 -0.53
CA LEU A 686 3.48 10.84 -1.44
C LEU A 686 2.14 11.58 -1.42
N LYS A 687 1.00 10.87 -1.36
CA LYS A 687 -0.33 11.47 -1.23
C LYS A 687 -0.47 12.25 0.09
N VAL A 688 0.11 11.76 1.20
CA VAL A 688 0.22 12.53 2.46
C VAL A 688 1.16 13.72 2.31
N TYR A 689 2.37 13.55 1.75
CA TYR A 689 3.35 14.62 1.59
C TYR A 689 2.83 15.79 0.73
N LEU A 690 2.09 15.47 -0.34
CA LEU A 690 1.53 16.44 -1.29
C LEU A 690 0.41 17.30 -0.68
N HIS A 691 -0.46 16.68 0.11
CA HIS A 691 -1.71 17.29 0.57
C HIS A 691 -1.68 17.74 2.04
N ARG A 692 -0.87 17.16 2.93
CA ARG A 692 -0.84 17.56 4.35
C ARG A 692 -0.51 19.06 4.55
N PRO A 693 0.47 19.67 3.82
CA PRO A 693 0.72 21.10 3.89
C PRO A 693 -0.45 22.01 3.47
N ARG A 694 -1.44 21.46 2.74
CA ARG A 694 -2.61 22.16 2.19
C ARG A 694 -3.92 21.76 2.88
N SER A 695 -3.82 21.09 4.03
CA SER A 695 -4.94 20.50 4.79
C SER A 695 -5.14 21.17 6.16
N GLN A 696 -6.21 20.82 6.86
CA GLN A 696 -6.47 21.23 8.25
C GLN A 696 -5.57 20.49 9.25
N LEU A 697 -4.76 19.52 8.79
CA LEU A 697 -3.91 18.67 9.62
C LEU A 697 -2.55 19.32 9.88
N ALA A 698 -2.62 20.54 10.41
CA ALA A 698 -1.47 21.38 10.74
C ALA A 698 -0.41 20.61 11.54
N TYR A 699 0.84 20.91 11.25
CA TYR A 699 2.00 20.31 11.89
C TYR A 699 2.25 20.95 13.26
N GLY A 700 2.56 20.14 14.27
CA GLY A 700 3.03 20.62 15.56
C GLY A 700 4.40 21.28 15.49
N SER A 701 4.64 22.32 16.29
CA SER A 701 6.00 22.84 16.50
C SER A 701 6.97 21.75 16.99
N ILE A 702 6.47 20.82 17.79
CA ILE A 702 7.17 19.62 18.27
C ILE A 702 7.53 18.62 17.16
N GLU A 703 6.83 18.59 16.02
CA GLU A 703 7.17 17.68 14.90
C GLU A 703 8.53 18.00 14.27
N ARG A 704 9.06 19.22 14.46
CA ARG A 704 10.44 19.61 14.11
C ARG A 704 11.52 18.74 14.81
N SER A 705 11.14 17.97 15.83
CA SER A 705 12.03 17.00 16.51
C SER A 705 12.10 15.64 15.82
N SER A 706 11.17 15.28 14.92
CA SER A 706 11.23 14.01 14.21
C SER A 706 12.06 14.12 12.93
N ARG A 707 12.96 13.15 12.73
CA ARG A 707 13.93 13.18 11.62
C ARG A 707 13.38 12.68 10.29
N CYS A 708 12.09 12.31 10.25
CA CYS A 708 11.37 11.87 9.05
C CYS A 708 10.25 12.84 8.60
N ALA A 709 10.01 13.95 9.33
CA ALA A 709 8.80 14.77 9.19
C ALA A 709 9.09 16.20 8.68
N PRO A 710 8.40 16.68 7.62
CA PRO A 710 8.65 18.01 7.06
C PRO A 710 8.25 19.13 8.03
N PRO A 711 8.91 20.31 7.94
CA PRO A 711 8.71 21.39 8.89
C PRO A 711 7.31 22.02 8.78
N PRO A 712 6.74 22.52 9.90
CA PRO A 712 5.45 23.20 9.92
C PRO A 712 5.36 24.43 9.01
N SER A 713 4.20 24.57 8.34
CA SER A 713 3.73 25.84 7.80
C SER A 713 2.88 26.56 8.85
N GLU A 714 3.14 27.85 9.09
CA GLU A 714 2.53 28.63 10.19
C GLU A 714 1.39 29.57 9.71
N LYS A 715 0.79 29.32 8.54
CA LYS A 715 -0.25 30.19 7.96
C LYS A 715 -1.67 29.65 8.15
N LEU A 716 -2.45 30.35 8.99
CA LEU A 716 -3.91 30.36 8.88
C LEU A 716 -4.31 31.20 7.66
N VAL A 717 -5.28 30.71 6.87
CA VAL A 717 -5.87 31.42 5.73
C VAL A 717 -7.37 31.13 5.75
N ASP A 718 -8.18 32.09 6.20
CA ASP A 718 -9.60 31.85 6.52
C ASP A 718 -10.53 31.73 5.29
N ASP A 719 -10.05 32.00 4.07
CA ASP A 719 -10.87 32.10 2.85
C ASP A 719 -11.04 30.81 2.03
N GLU A 720 -10.26 29.74 2.26
CA GLU A 720 -10.24 28.55 1.37
C GLU A 720 -10.74 27.24 2.02
N GLN A 721 -11.65 27.33 3.00
CA GLN A 721 -12.18 26.20 3.81
C GLN A 721 -12.46 24.89 3.02
N ARG A 722 -13.11 24.97 1.85
CA ARG A 722 -13.45 23.79 1.03
C ARG A 722 -12.21 23.09 0.43
N SER A 723 -11.16 23.84 0.11
CA SER A 723 -9.89 23.27 -0.34
C SER A 723 -9.20 22.54 0.80
N PHE A 724 -9.16 23.17 1.98
CA PHE A 724 -8.63 22.55 3.19
C PHE A 724 -9.38 21.25 3.55
N ASP A 725 -10.71 21.19 3.40
CA ASP A 725 -11.48 19.94 3.59
C ASP A 725 -11.10 18.87 2.54
N PHE A 726 -11.04 19.20 1.25
CA PHE A 726 -10.64 18.28 0.18
C PHE A 726 -9.24 17.67 0.43
N HIS A 727 -8.25 18.49 0.74
CA HIS A 727 -6.91 18.01 1.07
C HIS A 727 -6.86 17.22 2.37
N THR A 728 -7.69 17.57 3.37
CA THR A 728 -7.80 16.79 4.61
C THR A 728 -8.29 15.37 4.33
N THR A 729 -9.35 15.21 3.53
CA THR A 729 -9.86 13.88 3.13
C THR A 729 -8.78 13.04 2.46
N LYS A 730 -8.08 13.59 1.46
CA LYS A 730 -7.00 12.85 0.77
C LYS A 730 -5.85 12.42 1.69
N VAL A 731 -5.54 13.20 2.72
CA VAL A 731 -4.52 12.82 3.73
C VAL A 731 -5.02 11.71 4.64
N LEU A 732 -6.28 11.77 5.08
CA LEU A 732 -6.88 10.75 5.95
C LEU A 732 -6.98 9.40 5.23
N GLU A 733 -7.45 9.39 3.98
CA GLU A 733 -7.47 8.19 3.11
C GLU A 733 -6.10 7.54 3.01
N ALA A 734 -5.07 8.32 2.67
CA ALA A 734 -3.73 7.80 2.44
C ALA A 734 -3.04 7.32 3.74
N ALA A 735 -3.25 8.05 4.83
CA ALA A 735 -2.73 7.68 6.14
C ALA A 735 -3.45 6.46 6.73
N GLU A 736 -4.71 6.22 6.38
CA GLU A 736 -5.41 4.96 6.69
C GLU A 736 -4.87 3.82 5.84
N ALA A 737 -4.93 3.94 4.50
CA ALA A 737 -4.59 2.88 3.56
C ALA A 737 -3.14 2.41 3.69
N GLY A 738 -2.17 3.33 3.79
CA GLY A 738 -0.76 2.98 3.97
C GLY A 738 -0.46 2.40 5.36
N THR A 739 -1.21 2.75 6.41
CA THR A 739 -1.08 2.10 7.73
C THR A 739 -1.70 0.70 7.72
N ALA A 740 -2.78 0.50 6.95
CA ALA A 740 -3.46 -0.79 6.80
C ALA A 740 -2.63 -1.85 6.06
N LEU A 741 -1.57 -1.47 5.34
CA LEU A 741 -0.59 -2.44 4.81
C LEU A 741 0.00 -3.33 5.92
N PHE A 742 0.14 -2.81 7.14
CA PHE A 742 0.60 -3.60 8.31
C PHE A 742 -0.50 -4.43 8.99
N THR A 743 -1.68 -4.59 8.38
CA THR A 743 -2.63 -5.68 8.74
C THR A 743 -2.48 -6.91 7.86
N LEU A 744 -1.53 -6.93 6.93
CA LEU A 744 -1.26 -8.10 6.09
C LEU A 744 -0.64 -9.27 6.88
N PRO A 745 -0.85 -10.53 6.44
CA PRO A 745 -0.34 -11.72 7.13
C PRO A 745 1.15 -12.00 6.79
N SER A 746 1.99 -10.97 6.86
CA SER A 746 3.44 -11.01 6.61
C SER A 746 4.24 -10.76 7.91
N PRO A 747 5.45 -11.35 8.07
CA PRO A 747 6.35 -10.96 9.15
C PRO A 747 6.89 -9.54 8.86
N PHE A 748 6.60 -8.55 9.71
CA PHE A 748 6.99 -7.16 9.43
C PHE A 748 8.50 -6.94 9.21
N THR A 749 9.34 -7.90 9.60
CA THR A 749 10.80 -7.90 9.42
C THR A 749 11.26 -8.20 7.99
N THR A 750 10.38 -8.59 7.05
CA THR A 750 10.74 -8.76 5.61
C THR A 750 10.60 -7.46 4.82
N HIS A 751 9.75 -6.54 5.28
CA HIS A 751 9.49 -5.26 4.63
C HIS A 751 10.73 -4.34 4.66
N SER A 752 10.91 -3.52 3.62
CA SER A 752 12.03 -2.57 3.56
C SER A 752 12.03 -1.63 4.78
N PRO A 753 13.17 -1.41 5.45
CA PRO A 753 13.24 -0.49 6.59
C PRO A 753 12.94 0.96 6.21
N LEU A 754 12.99 1.33 4.93
CA LEU A 754 12.54 2.64 4.43
C LEU A 754 11.05 2.88 4.68
N ALA A 755 10.25 1.82 4.87
CA ALA A 755 8.85 1.91 5.26
C ALA A 755 8.66 2.53 6.66
N ILE A 756 9.67 2.52 7.54
CA ILE A 756 9.64 3.20 8.85
C ILE A 756 9.44 4.71 8.66
N CYS A 757 10.17 5.31 7.71
CA CYS A 757 10.10 6.74 7.41
C CYS A 757 8.74 7.12 6.80
N GLY A 758 8.22 6.29 5.89
CA GLY A 758 6.89 6.46 5.30
C GLY A 758 5.77 6.34 6.35
N LEU A 759 5.75 5.25 7.10
CA LEU A 759 4.77 4.99 8.16
C LEU A 759 4.78 6.08 9.25
N THR A 760 5.94 6.67 9.56
CA THR A 760 6.04 7.82 10.47
C THR A 760 5.23 9.02 9.98
N LEU A 761 5.30 9.35 8.70
CA LEU A 761 4.50 10.44 8.10
C LEU A 761 2.99 10.15 8.18
N LEU A 762 2.58 8.89 7.98
CA LEU A 762 1.18 8.48 8.10
C LEU A 762 0.68 8.59 9.56
N ILE A 763 1.47 8.13 10.53
CA ILE A 763 1.14 8.21 11.97
C ILE A 763 1.03 9.67 12.42
N LEU A 764 1.96 10.54 12.02
CA LEU A 764 1.93 11.96 12.37
C LEU A 764 0.70 12.67 11.78
N ALA A 765 0.31 12.33 10.54
CA ALA A 765 -0.95 12.82 9.96
C ALA A 765 -2.18 12.37 10.77
N GLN A 766 -2.23 11.11 11.22
CA GLN A 766 -3.30 10.60 12.10
C GLN A 766 -3.29 11.26 13.49
N ILE A 767 -2.13 11.66 14.03
CA ILE A 767 -2.03 12.41 15.29
C ILE A 767 -2.59 13.84 15.14
N SER A 768 -2.22 14.57 14.07
CA SER A 768 -2.85 15.86 13.75
C SER A 768 -4.36 15.72 13.55
N ALA A 769 -4.81 14.64 12.88
CA ALA A 769 -6.22 14.34 12.71
C ALA A 769 -6.96 14.15 14.05
N CYS A 770 -6.38 13.39 14.98
CA CYS A 770 -6.91 13.21 16.33
C CYS A 770 -7.01 14.52 17.13
N ARG A 771 -6.06 15.46 16.94
CA ARG A 771 -6.09 16.78 17.58
C ARG A 771 -7.17 17.67 16.95
N PHE A 772 -7.04 17.95 15.65
CA PHE A 772 -7.74 19.05 14.99
C PHE A 772 -9.11 18.66 14.40
N LYS A 773 -9.25 17.48 13.78
CA LYS A 773 -10.44 17.13 12.98
C LYS A 773 -11.37 16.12 13.66
N LEU A 774 -10.85 14.94 13.98
CA LEU A 774 -11.65 13.76 14.31
C LEU A 774 -12.23 13.82 15.73
N LYS A 775 -13.44 13.28 15.90
CA LYS A 775 -14.16 13.17 17.19
C LYS A 775 -14.83 11.79 17.31
N GLY A 776 -15.49 11.51 18.43
CA GLY A 776 -16.37 10.34 18.59
C GLY A 776 -15.72 9.00 18.26
N ALA A 777 -16.32 8.27 17.29
CA ALA A 777 -15.83 6.96 16.84
C ALA A 777 -14.58 7.06 15.94
N GLU A 778 -14.53 8.06 15.06
CA GLU A 778 -13.41 8.29 14.14
C GLU A 778 -12.10 8.53 14.90
N TYR A 779 -12.16 9.33 15.97
CA TYR A 779 -11.04 9.56 16.88
C TYR A 779 -10.51 8.26 17.52
N LYS A 780 -11.40 7.32 17.87
CA LYS A 780 -10.98 6.01 18.41
C LYS A 780 -10.27 5.20 17.34
N ALA A 781 -10.89 5.04 16.16
CA ALA A 781 -10.32 4.30 15.04
C ALA A 781 -8.96 4.87 14.58
N ALA A 782 -8.82 6.19 14.49
CA ALA A 782 -7.55 6.84 14.18
C ALA A 782 -6.48 6.57 15.25
N ARG A 783 -6.84 6.59 16.55
CA ARG A 783 -5.91 6.19 17.61
C ARG A 783 -5.55 4.70 17.57
N ASP A 784 -6.42 3.83 17.08
CA ASP A 784 -6.11 2.41 16.88
C ASP A 784 -5.18 2.19 15.69
N ARG A 785 -5.33 2.97 14.60
CA ARG A 785 -4.34 3.02 13.50
C ARG A 785 -2.98 3.56 13.97
N VAL A 786 -2.96 4.60 14.83
CA VAL A 786 -1.71 5.09 15.47
C VAL A 786 -1.06 4.01 16.35
N ARG A 787 -1.84 3.20 17.07
CA ARG A 787 -1.33 2.04 17.85
C ARG A 787 -0.75 0.95 16.94
N LEU A 788 -1.44 0.60 15.85
CA LEU A 788 -0.97 -0.37 14.85
C LEU A 788 0.37 0.08 14.27
N GLY A 789 0.46 1.32 13.78
CA GLY A 789 1.68 1.87 13.20
C GLY A 789 2.84 1.91 14.21
N LEU A 790 2.60 2.38 15.44
CA LEU A 790 3.63 2.32 16.51
C LEU A 790 4.06 0.88 16.85
N GLY A 791 3.15 -0.09 16.76
CA GLY A 791 3.45 -1.51 16.90
C GLY A 791 4.36 -2.03 15.79
N ALA A 792 4.05 -1.70 14.53
CA ALA A 792 4.86 -2.08 13.37
C ALA A 792 6.27 -1.48 13.40
N ILE A 793 6.40 -0.17 13.68
CA ILE A 793 7.73 0.46 13.84
C ILE A 793 8.50 -0.18 15.01
N LYS A 794 7.83 -0.54 16.11
CA LYS A 794 8.50 -1.21 17.23
C LYS A 794 9.09 -2.58 16.83
N VAL A 795 8.34 -3.40 16.09
CA VAL A 795 8.83 -4.72 15.60
C VAL A 795 9.97 -4.54 14.60
N LEU A 796 9.85 -3.63 13.65
CA LEU A 796 10.96 -3.25 12.76
C LEU A 796 12.19 -2.75 13.54
N GLY A 797 11.96 -2.06 14.67
CA GLY A 797 12.96 -1.61 15.63
C GLY A 797 13.73 -2.72 16.35
N GLU A 798 13.28 -3.98 16.33
CA GLU A 798 14.05 -5.10 16.90
C GLU A 798 15.29 -5.43 16.03
N VAL A 799 15.25 -5.06 14.75
CA VAL A 799 16.36 -5.19 13.79
C VAL A 799 17.05 -3.85 13.54
N TRP A 800 16.28 -2.78 13.28
CA TRP A 800 16.75 -1.51 12.73
C TRP A 800 16.72 -0.36 13.74
N THR A 801 17.89 0.24 14.02
CA THR A 801 18.05 1.31 15.03
C THR A 801 17.06 2.45 14.87
N ILE A 802 16.82 2.89 13.63
CA ILE A 802 15.90 4.00 13.31
C ILE A 802 14.52 3.78 13.94
N GLY A 803 13.97 2.56 13.88
CA GLY A 803 12.65 2.24 14.44
C GLY A 803 12.58 2.41 15.96
N GLN A 804 13.66 2.13 16.69
CA GLN A 804 13.73 2.32 18.13
C GLN A 804 13.63 3.80 18.50
N VAL A 805 14.39 4.66 17.80
CA VAL A 805 14.41 6.10 18.08
C VAL A 805 13.12 6.77 17.62
N THR A 806 12.62 6.41 16.43
CA THR A 806 11.35 6.90 15.87
C THR A 806 10.14 6.61 16.77
N VAL A 807 10.07 5.45 17.42
CA VAL A 807 9.01 5.19 18.43
C VAL A 807 9.11 6.17 19.60
N GLY A 808 10.32 6.56 20.02
CA GLY A 808 10.54 7.60 21.02
C GLY A 808 10.08 8.99 20.56
N GLU A 809 10.50 9.41 19.37
CA GLU A 809 10.11 10.68 18.72
C GLU A 809 8.58 10.81 18.65
N ILE A 810 7.90 9.82 18.04
CA ILE A 810 6.44 9.83 17.85
C ILE A 810 5.71 9.84 19.21
N GLN A 811 6.20 9.11 20.22
CA GLN A 811 5.57 9.14 21.55
C GLN A 811 5.69 10.50 22.25
N ILE A 812 6.81 11.21 22.09
CA ILE A 812 6.98 12.57 22.63
C ILE A 812 6.00 13.52 21.95
N ILE A 813 5.98 13.51 20.61
CA ILE A 813 5.07 14.32 19.79
C ILE A 813 3.59 14.03 20.14
N ALA A 814 3.22 12.76 20.30
CA ALA A 814 1.85 12.36 20.65
C ALA A 814 1.43 12.80 22.07
N ARG A 815 2.36 12.85 23.04
CA ARG A 815 2.05 13.35 24.40
C ARG A 815 1.76 14.85 24.38
N ASP A 816 2.54 15.62 23.64
CA ASP A 816 2.36 17.06 23.47
C ASP A 816 1.08 17.40 22.68
N LEU A 817 0.96 16.88 21.45
CA LEU A 817 -0.15 17.19 20.56
C LEU A 817 -1.52 16.67 21.02
N LEU A 818 -1.57 15.61 21.83
CA LEU A 818 -2.82 15.14 22.44
C LEU A 818 -2.97 15.57 23.91
N SER A 819 -2.07 16.44 24.40
CA SER A 819 -2.06 17.02 25.75
C SER A 819 -2.18 15.96 26.86
N LEU A 820 -1.50 14.83 26.68
CA LEU A 820 -1.49 13.66 27.58
C LEU A 820 -0.46 13.82 28.71
N GLN A 821 -0.27 15.04 29.21
CA GLN A 821 0.59 15.28 30.37
C GLN A 821 -0.04 14.64 31.61
N THR A 822 0.77 13.91 32.38
CA THR A 822 0.35 13.41 33.69
C THR A 822 0.24 14.57 34.66
N SER A 823 -0.86 14.64 35.42
CA SER A 823 -1.03 15.58 36.53
C SER A 823 -0.15 15.17 37.71
N SER A 824 1.17 15.42 37.58
CA SER A 824 2.21 14.90 38.48
C SER A 824 3.16 15.97 39.03
N GLU A 825 2.78 17.26 38.97
CA GLU A 825 3.50 18.38 39.61
C GLU A 825 2.63 19.19 40.60
N ASP A 826 1.48 18.66 41.02
CA ASP A 826 0.54 19.33 41.94
C ASP A 826 0.39 18.57 43.28
N ARG A 827 1.50 18.01 43.79
CA ARG A 827 1.57 17.27 45.06
C ARG A 827 2.84 17.53 45.90
N THR A 828 3.55 18.64 45.64
CA THR A 828 4.79 19.02 46.35
C THR A 828 4.78 20.48 46.86
N SER A 829 3.59 21.01 47.18
CA SER A 829 3.43 22.33 47.79
C SER A 829 2.25 22.39 48.77
N GLY A 830 2.38 21.74 49.93
CA GLY A 830 1.43 21.82 51.03
C GLY A 830 2.09 21.46 52.36
N ASN A 831 1.78 22.22 53.43
CA ASN A 831 2.41 22.24 54.77
C ASN A 831 3.82 22.89 54.79
N VAL A 832 4.16 23.87 55.66
CA VAL A 832 3.43 24.55 56.76
C VAL A 832 3.87 26.02 56.88
N SER A 833 2.94 26.98 57.07
CA SER A 833 3.01 27.99 58.15
C SER A 833 1.81 28.96 58.13
N SER A 834 1.38 29.33 59.33
CA SER A 834 0.24 30.20 59.62
C SER A 834 0.58 31.70 59.51
N GLY A 835 -0.30 32.49 58.91
CA GLY A 835 -0.24 33.96 58.92
C GLY A 835 -1.63 34.59 58.97
N SER A 836 -1.86 35.42 59.99
CA SER A 836 -3.06 36.24 60.27
C SER A 836 -3.96 36.62 59.09
N GLY A 837 -5.28 36.40 59.23
CA GLY A 837 -6.28 36.88 58.26
C GLY A 837 -6.55 38.39 58.35
N GLY A 838 -7.09 38.94 57.25
CA GLY A 838 -7.51 40.34 57.13
C GLY A 838 -8.54 40.48 56.00
N SER A 839 -9.74 40.90 56.38
CA SER A 839 -10.96 41.01 55.56
C SER A 839 -10.89 42.05 54.43
N VAL A 840 -11.98 42.13 53.63
CA VAL A 840 -12.35 43.24 52.70
C VAL A 840 -11.62 43.21 51.33
N GLU A 841 -12.23 43.45 50.16
CA GLU A 841 -13.62 43.85 49.81
C GLU A 841 -14.17 43.06 48.59
N VAL A 842 -15.46 43.25 48.30
CA VAL A 842 -16.15 42.86 47.05
C VAL A 842 -16.12 44.04 46.07
N ASP A 843 -15.88 43.83 44.78
CA ASP A 843 -16.71 44.47 43.74
C ASP A 843 -16.73 43.72 42.40
N MET A 844 -17.65 44.10 41.52
CA MET A 844 -18.02 43.41 40.29
C MET A 844 -17.46 44.08 39.01
N SER A 845 -17.10 43.26 38.01
CA SER A 845 -17.14 43.57 36.57
C SER A 845 -17.12 42.29 35.75
#